data_AF-A0A2Z3LBM1-F1
#
_entry.id   AF-A0A2Z3LBM1-F1
#
_cell.length_a   1.000
_cell.length_b   1.000
_cell.length_c   1.000
_cell.angle_alpha   90.00
_cell.angle_beta   90.00
_cell.angle_gamma   90.00
#
_symmetry.space_group_name_H-M   'P 1'
#
loop_
_entity.id
_entity.type
_entity.pdbx_description
1 polymer ?
#
loop_
_entity_poly.entity_id
_entity_poly.type
_entity_poly.pdbx_seq_one_letter_code
_entity_poly.pdbx_strand_id
1 'polypeptide(L)'
;MVSHIDLMIIGLSLIGTLVIGIYYGRDIKTFQAYAVGNRKMSTSVVAISLIATWYGGATLQIRLDQSYRQGLKTYYIFFSFSLTAIMYLFSRFLTPRMKEFMGHFSIAESMGSLYGSAARIVTALLGILLAIAYLTTQIKVGFEIMSILFPKVVQLQTYSTILLILLVMAYATFGGARAVAVTDVYQFLLFGLCFPMLLFVLLFSTEDLATGWKKLTALPQFNLNKMCTGNTLTSLLPGFISRLLILVIPAYIQRFYMAASVEQATKVFSKVAIIPCVIALLIFSVTAALHIHGDNIPSNQNVLHYILSLAYFPGMLGILVTAMLALLMSTADSHLHIASVLFTHDLYPFIAGFTKSHNRSLKIIRIASICIGMISLLMVFHTTNILQLMYKTYYFYWPAVSIPFIIACLGFRPRSVVVLTAMGLSILIAGIIIFIKKQSVSHNHIILSMIVSAGSLFLLHYLFPKRSHTGWVGIPDSSAWDLQNQITKRWWLTRMQRFKMFCTRSYRISVFPTQERTFVAVGCYTIINAIIALCFIQRQYFLPYVYLYMAVMALGTILALYPALHAYQKGGTPLLHNLWPMLLFLLLFIAPLQFAKLGHYSPMVCALWVSNLGLGIVLLSLETSSILLAVALGIHQAIPPYTTCLALASWGLSIELVLASMLITAAIIGLGIYKYLRDKATAKLNIIELTRTYEQRISLEAIYSQAHWARLDATAGGTLLREMGHALQEISEVLYKQNPTGLRNEIVSFNKKLQKFSDCLAWRAQEERSLKLNKKSIQPTPLESTILIVNQQILDLGEPLALLLRKQTDVAEIAVDPALLECLLLLNLWAISKSQQATDHIVTLTLAATTLQYGLATETAADLPSLTLPALAFYFSTGTSLPNLKPSYRITAMNANTALPASEAQFYQLESNQIVEAHGGYVEIIESPTQVNCLYVFPLDGRKVMRFKTYDPADLVANKIAETAESLAQEQELIGLLTAQTTLREELIQQIIAFIKNAHGLVRRKSGSPYYTHLMAVAKLLLEATQDPDTILAGLLHDIVEDTPVTLPQLELMYGSEVATMVDQVTHYNTNGYPWKLDKVANKHILHQCRDIRVVQVKLADRLHNMRTLSARKPSDQQRIAQETLAFYIPWGKNHKAPQQWLAEMQRICEGIITKQL
;
A
#
# COMPACT_ATOMS: atom_id res chain seq x y z
N MET A 1 47.48 12.64 -31.54
CA MET A 1 46.71 12.84 -32.79
C MET A 1 45.42 12.05 -32.64
N VAL A 2 44.28 12.60 -33.07
CA VAL A 2 43.01 11.86 -33.09
C VAL A 2 43.13 10.70 -34.08
N SER A 3 42.86 9.47 -33.64
CA SER A 3 42.92 8.30 -34.53
C SER A 3 41.66 8.24 -35.41
N HIS A 4 41.75 7.53 -36.55
CA HIS A 4 40.57 7.27 -37.39
C HIS A 4 39.45 6.54 -36.63
N ILE A 5 39.81 5.69 -35.66
CA ILE A 5 38.88 4.96 -34.79
C ILE A 5 38.12 5.95 -33.89
N ASP A 6 38.81 6.96 -33.33
CA ASP A 6 38.16 7.97 -32.48
C ASP A 6 37.10 8.76 -33.26
N LEU A 7 37.42 9.18 -34.49
CA LEU A 7 36.48 9.88 -35.37
C LEU A 7 35.29 9.00 -35.76
N MET A 8 35.54 7.71 -36.01
CA MET A 8 34.49 6.74 -36.32
C MET A 8 33.53 6.56 -35.13
N ILE A 9 34.03 6.45 -33.90
CA ILE A 9 33.21 6.33 -32.68
C ILE A 9 32.33 7.57 -32.50
N ILE A 10 32.92 8.77 -32.61
CA ILE A 10 32.19 10.03 -32.50
C ILE A 10 31.11 10.12 -33.59
N GLY A 11 31.48 9.82 -34.84
CA GLY A 11 30.56 9.85 -35.98
C GLY A 11 29.37 8.88 -35.80
N LEU A 12 29.65 7.62 -35.42
CA LEU A 12 28.62 6.62 -35.18
C LEU A 12 27.67 7.02 -34.04
N SER A 13 28.19 7.62 -32.96
CA SER A 13 27.35 8.08 -31.85
C SER A 13 26.46 9.26 -32.23
N LEU A 14 26.96 10.20 -33.04
CA LEU A 14 26.17 11.33 -33.53
C LEU A 14 25.08 10.87 -34.50
N ILE A 15 25.40 9.94 -35.40
CA ILE A 15 24.42 9.31 -36.29
C ILE A 15 23.38 8.52 -35.48
N GLY A 16 23.81 7.75 -34.48
CA GLY A 16 22.90 7.02 -33.58
C GLY A 16 21.92 7.95 -32.88
N THR A 17 22.41 9.08 -32.36
CA THR A 17 21.57 10.11 -31.71
C THR A 17 20.56 10.71 -32.69
N LEU A 18 21.01 11.04 -33.92
CA LEU A 18 20.16 11.56 -34.98
C LEU A 18 19.04 10.58 -35.36
N VAL A 19 19.40 9.31 -35.58
CA VAL A 19 18.44 8.25 -35.96
C VAL A 19 17.40 8.04 -34.86
N ILE A 20 17.82 7.96 -33.59
CA ILE A 20 16.92 7.82 -32.44
C ILE A 20 15.99 9.04 -32.36
N GLY A 21 16.55 10.25 -32.46
CA GLY A 21 15.79 11.51 -32.39
C GLY A 21 14.72 11.61 -33.47
N ILE A 22 15.05 11.30 -34.72
CA ILE A 22 14.12 11.30 -35.85
C ILE A 22 13.07 10.19 -35.69
N TYR A 23 13.48 8.98 -35.33
CA TYR A 23 12.60 7.83 -35.20
C TYR A 23 11.49 8.06 -34.17
N TYR A 24 11.85 8.57 -32.98
CA TYR A 24 10.85 8.87 -31.93
C TYR A 24 10.10 10.19 -32.17
N GLY A 25 10.55 11.03 -33.10
CA GLY A 25 9.87 12.26 -33.54
C GLY A 25 8.81 12.07 -34.64
N ARG A 26 8.78 10.91 -35.34
CA ARG A 26 7.96 10.69 -36.54
C ARG A 26 6.44 10.77 -36.31
N ASP A 27 5.98 10.43 -35.11
CA ASP A 27 4.55 10.28 -34.78
C ASP A 27 3.93 11.54 -34.12
N ILE A 28 4.65 12.68 -34.12
CA ILE A 28 4.18 13.92 -33.48
C ILE A 28 3.19 14.67 -34.37
N LYS A 29 1.90 14.50 -34.06
CA LYS A 29 0.77 15.14 -34.79
C LYS A 29 0.09 16.28 -34.03
N THR A 30 0.34 16.44 -32.72
CA THR A 30 -0.31 17.46 -31.89
C THR A 30 0.71 18.27 -31.10
N PHE A 31 0.33 19.50 -30.71
CA PHE A 31 1.13 20.34 -29.82
C PHE A 31 1.41 19.65 -28.48
N GLN A 32 0.40 18.99 -27.89
CA GLN A 32 0.56 18.22 -26.65
C GLN A 32 1.58 17.09 -26.78
N ALA A 33 1.59 16.37 -27.91
CA ALA A 33 2.60 15.34 -28.18
C ALA A 33 4.00 15.95 -28.24
N TYR A 34 4.16 17.14 -28.82
CA TYR A 34 5.44 17.86 -28.85
C TYR A 34 5.85 18.37 -27.47
N ALA A 35 4.95 19.03 -26.72
CA ALA A 35 5.29 19.73 -25.48
C ALA A 35 5.49 18.80 -24.27
N VAL A 36 4.71 17.73 -24.16
CA VAL A 36 4.73 16.83 -22.98
C VAL A 36 4.69 15.34 -23.34
N GLY A 37 4.80 14.98 -24.63
CA GLY A 37 4.87 13.57 -25.06
C GLY A 37 3.60 12.77 -24.75
N ASN A 38 2.44 13.43 -24.74
CA ASN A 38 1.14 12.86 -24.33
C ASN A 38 1.12 12.28 -22.90
N ARG A 39 2.13 12.56 -22.06
CA ARG A 39 2.25 12.04 -20.69
C ARG A 39 2.21 10.51 -20.57
N LYS A 40 2.69 9.81 -21.61
CA LYS A 40 2.73 8.33 -21.65
C LYS A 40 4.14 7.76 -21.38
N MET A 41 5.04 8.56 -20.83
CA MET A 41 6.42 8.12 -20.57
C MET A 41 6.51 7.36 -19.26
N SER A 42 7.42 6.37 -19.19
CA SER A 42 7.68 5.65 -17.95
C SER A 42 8.41 6.53 -16.93
N THR A 43 8.22 6.26 -15.64
CA THR A 43 8.86 7.01 -14.55
C THR A 43 10.38 7.05 -14.67
N SER A 44 11.00 5.94 -15.13
CA SER A 44 12.46 5.86 -15.28
C SER A 44 12.98 6.73 -16.41
N VAL A 45 12.26 6.81 -17.54
CA VAL A 45 12.66 7.67 -18.67
C VAL A 45 12.63 9.15 -18.26
N VAL A 46 11.57 9.59 -17.58
CA VAL A 46 11.46 10.98 -17.09
C VAL A 46 12.53 11.29 -16.04
N ALA A 47 12.85 10.32 -15.17
CA ALA A 47 13.90 10.47 -14.16
C ALA A 47 15.31 10.58 -14.78
N ILE A 48 15.66 9.72 -15.73
CA ILE A 48 16.95 9.77 -16.43
C ILE A 48 17.07 11.06 -17.24
N SER A 49 15.99 11.46 -17.93
CA SER A 49 15.94 12.74 -18.63
C SER A 49 16.18 13.93 -17.70
N LEU A 50 15.60 13.93 -16.49
CA LEU A 50 15.88 14.96 -15.48
C LEU A 50 17.35 14.97 -15.05
N ILE A 51 17.96 13.80 -14.84
CA ILE A 51 19.39 13.67 -14.50
C ILE A 51 20.25 14.25 -15.62
N ALA A 52 20.02 13.81 -16.86
CA ALA A 52 20.80 14.20 -18.03
C ALA A 52 20.70 15.71 -18.31
N THR A 53 19.49 16.29 -18.13
CA THR A 53 19.30 17.74 -18.26
C THR A 53 20.12 18.53 -17.25
N TRP A 54 20.24 18.02 -16.01
CA TRP A 54 20.93 18.70 -14.93
C TRP A 54 22.46 18.63 -15.09
N TYR A 55 22.98 17.45 -15.39
CA TYR A 55 24.42 17.21 -15.48
C TYR A 55 24.96 17.47 -16.89
N GLY A 56 24.85 18.71 -17.37
CA GLY A 56 25.34 19.09 -18.70
C GLY A 56 26.87 19.14 -18.84
N GLY A 57 27.36 19.34 -20.07
CA GLY A 57 28.79 19.29 -20.44
C GLY A 57 29.70 20.21 -19.60
N ALA A 58 29.23 21.40 -19.24
CA ALA A 58 29.96 22.34 -18.38
C ALA A 58 30.24 21.80 -16.96
N THR A 59 29.38 20.89 -16.46
CA THR A 59 29.46 20.39 -15.09
C THR A 59 30.71 19.56 -14.88
N LEU A 60 31.00 18.64 -15.80
CA LEU A 60 32.18 17.77 -15.68
C LEU A 60 33.47 18.60 -15.61
N GLN A 61 33.60 19.56 -16.53
CA GLN A 61 34.77 20.45 -16.61
C GLN A 61 34.97 21.30 -15.36
N ILE A 62 33.93 22.03 -14.93
CA ILE A 62 34.02 22.93 -13.76
C ILE A 62 34.23 22.13 -12.47
N ARG A 63 33.54 20.99 -12.32
CA ARG A 63 33.58 20.21 -11.07
C ARG A 63 34.87 19.41 -10.92
N LEU A 64 35.41 18.84 -12.01
CA LEU A 64 36.71 18.18 -11.96
C LEU A 64 37.82 19.17 -11.59
N ASP A 65 37.84 20.34 -12.23
CA ASP A 65 38.85 21.38 -11.94
C ASP A 65 38.77 21.87 -10.48
N GLN A 66 37.56 22.17 -10.01
CA GLN A 66 37.32 22.54 -8.61
C GLN A 66 37.71 21.43 -7.64
N SER A 67 37.39 20.17 -7.95
CA SER A 67 37.69 19.05 -7.07
C SER A 67 39.19 18.71 -7.04
N TYR A 68 39.91 18.84 -8.15
CA TYR A 68 41.35 18.56 -8.21
C TYR A 68 42.17 19.63 -7.49
N ARG A 69 41.84 20.92 -7.68
CA ARG A 69 42.64 22.05 -7.16
C ARG A 69 42.35 22.42 -5.71
N GLN A 70 41.13 22.17 -5.24
CA GLN A 70 40.69 22.56 -3.89
C GLN A 70 40.43 21.32 -2.99
N GLY A 71 40.51 20.11 -3.56
CA GLY A 71 40.35 18.84 -2.86
C GLY A 71 38.99 18.71 -2.16
N LEU A 72 39.03 18.29 -0.90
CA LEU A 72 37.84 18.15 -0.06
C LEU A 72 37.40 19.45 0.61
N LYS A 73 38.24 20.50 0.61
CA LYS A 73 37.88 21.84 1.13
C LYS A 73 36.74 22.49 0.33
N THR A 74 36.44 21.96 -0.85
CA THR A 74 35.41 22.49 -1.74
C THR A 74 34.02 22.28 -1.16
N TYR A 75 33.27 23.36 -1.02
CA TYR A 75 31.84 23.35 -0.70
C TYR A 75 31.00 22.39 -1.58
N TYR A 76 31.51 21.97 -2.74
CA TYR A 76 30.87 21.08 -3.71
C TYR A 76 30.36 19.75 -3.13
N ILE A 77 31.13 19.07 -2.28
CA ILE A 77 30.72 17.78 -1.70
C ILE A 77 29.56 18.00 -0.72
N PHE A 78 29.69 18.96 0.20
CA PHE A 78 28.60 19.38 1.09
C PHE A 78 27.36 19.85 0.33
N PHE A 79 27.56 20.56 -0.77
CA PHE A 79 26.51 21.04 -1.65
C PHE A 79 25.79 19.94 -2.42
N SER A 80 26.42 18.78 -2.61
CA SER A 80 25.78 17.63 -3.25
C SER A 80 24.89 16.89 -2.25
N PHE A 81 25.32 16.78 -0.99
CA PHE A 81 24.48 16.27 0.10
C PHE A 81 23.27 17.18 0.39
N SER A 82 23.46 18.50 0.41
CA SER A 82 22.34 19.43 0.60
C SER A 82 21.31 19.33 -0.52
N LEU A 83 21.78 19.11 -1.75
CA LEU A 83 20.90 18.98 -2.91
C LEU A 83 20.03 17.72 -2.86
N THR A 84 20.60 16.60 -2.41
CA THR A 84 19.85 15.37 -2.14
C THR A 84 18.68 15.62 -1.19
N ALA A 85 18.94 16.31 -0.08
CA ALA A 85 17.90 16.68 0.88
C ALA A 85 16.85 17.60 0.23
N ILE A 86 17.27 18.60 -0.53
CA ILE A 86 16.38 19.54 -1.23
C ILE A 86 15.46 18.81 -2.22
N MET A 87 15.98 17.90 -3.04
CA MET A 87 15.17 17.14 -4.00
C MET A 87 14.16 16.24 -3.30
N TYR A 88 14.59 15.56 -2.24
CA TYR A 88 13.71 14.75 -1.42
C TYR A 88 12.59 15.60 -0.81
N LEU A 89 12.93 16.74 -0.21
CA LEU A 89 11.96 17.69 0.35
C LEU A 89 11.02 18.25 -0.74
N PHE A 90 11.53 18.61 -1.90
CA PHE A 90 10.72 19.09 -3.03
C PHE A 90 9.69 18.04 -3.45
N SER A 91 10.13 16.79 -3.61
CA SER A 91 9.23 15.66 -3.95
C SER A 91 8.17 15.41 -2.87
N ARG A 92 8.51 15.59 -1.59
CA ARG A 92 7.61 15.30 -0.47
C ARG A 92 6.63 16.44 -0.19
N PHE A 93 7.06 17.69 -0.33
CA PHE A 93 6.31 18.87 0.12
C PHE A 93 5.75 19.71 -1.02
N LEU A 94 6.52 19.98 -2.07
CA LEU A 94 6.09 20.89 -3.14
C LEU A 94 5.33 20.17 -4.25
N THR A 95 5.85 19.04 -4.74
CA THR A 95 5.22 18.27 -5.83
C THR A 95 3.76 17.89 -5.56
N PRO A 96 3.36 17.40 -4.37
CA PRO A 96 1.97 17.07 -4.09
C PRO A 96 1.02 18.28 -4.10
N ARG A 97 1.54 19.47 -3.79
CA ARG A 97 0.79 20.73 -3.78
C ARG A 97 0.58 21.31 -5.17
N MET A 98 1.34 20.84 -6.15
CA MET A 98 1.25 21.28 -7.54
C MET A 98 0.14 20.55 -8.32
N LYS A 99 -0.74 19.77 -7.67
CA LYS A 99 -1.80 19.00 -8.33
C LYS A 99 -2.66 19.83 -9.28
N GLU A 100 -3.02 21.06 -8.90
CA GLU A 100 -3.80 21.99 -9.73
C GLU A 100 -3.13 22.32 -11.07
N PHE A 101 -1.80 22.20 -11.16
CA PHE A 101 -1.03 22.46 -12.38
C PHE A 101 -0.81 21.20 -13.22
N MET A 102 -1.30 20.04 -12.78
CA MET A 102 -1.35 18.85 -13.62
C MET A 102 -2.29 19.11 -14.79
N GLY A 103 -1.77 19.05 -16.01
CA GLY A 103 -2.56 19.47 -17.18
C GLY A 103 -1.89 20.56 -17.98
N HIS A 104 -1.06 21.39 -17.34
CA HIS A 104 -0.37 22.48 -18.02
C HIS A 104 0.81 21.99 -18.86
N PHE A 105 1.22 22.81 -19.81
CA PHE A 105 2.34 22.58 -20.73
C PHE A 105 3.60 23.33 -20.32
N SER A 106 3.50 24.35 -19.46
CA SER A 106 4.63 25.17 -19.01
C SER A 106 4.39 25.84 -17.65
N ILE A 107 5.46 26.32 -17.03
CA ILE A 107 5.39 27.14 -15.81
C ILE A 107 4.74 28.51 -16.05
N ALA A 108 4.87 29.07 -17.25
CA ALA A 108 4.24 30.32 -17.61
C ALA A 108 2.71 30.19 -17.64
N GLU A 109 2.18 29.06 -18.14
CA GLU A 109 0.77 28.75 -18.06
C GLU A 109 0.28 28.64 -16.61
N SER A 110 1.04 27.97 -15.72
CA SER A 110 0.73 27.92 -14.28
C SER A 110 0.73 29.29 -13.61
N MET A 111 1.71 30.14 -13.89
CA MET A 111 1.72 31.52 -13.39
C MET A 111 0.56 32.34 -13.97
N GLY A 112 0.18 32.07 -15.21
CA GLY A 112 -0.93 32.69 -15.91
C GLY A 112 -2.30 32.32 -15.36
N SER A 113 -2.52 31.05 -15.02
CA SER A 113 -3.78 30.58 -14.43
C SER A 113 -3.99 31.18 -13.04
N LEU A 114 -2.92 31.44 -12.29
CA LEU A 114 -2.97 32.05 -10.97
C LEU A 114 -3.15 33.57 -11.02
N TYR A 115 -2.39 34.26 -11.88
CA TYR A 115 -2.22 35.72 -11.80
C TYR A 115 -2.59 36.47 -13.09
N GLY A 116 -3.02 35.79 -14.14
CA GLY A 116 -3.49 36.37 -15.40
C GLY A 116 -2.42 36.46 -16.50
N SER A 117 -2.83 36.98 -17.67
CA SER A 117 -2.02 37.00 -18.90
C SER A 117 -0.70 37.75 -18.77
N ALA A 118 -0.66 38.86 -18.03
CA ALA A 118 0.58 39.62 -17.83
C ALA A 118 1.67 38.79 -17.11
N ALA A 119 1.28 38.04 -16.06
CA ALA A 119 2.22 37.19 -15.34
C ALA A 119 2.71 36.02 -16.21
N ARG A 120 1.82 35.48 -17.06
CA ARG A 120 2.15 34.48 -18.09
C ARG A 120 3.23 34.98 -19.05
N ILE A 121 3.04 36.16 -19.64
CA ILE A 121 3.96 36.75 -20.61
C ILE A 121 5.33 37.03 -19.97
N VAL A 122 5.37 37.67 -18.80
CA VAL A 122 6.63 37.97 -18.11
C VAL A 122 7.39 36.68 -17.76
N THR A 123 6.67 35.65 -17.26
CA THR A 123 7.27 34.36 -16.95
C THR A 123 7.83 33.67 -18.19
N ALA A 124 7.12 33.71 -19.32
CA ALA A 124 7.58 33.15 -20.60
C ALA A 124 8.83 33.85 -21.11
N LEU A 125 8.87 35.19 -21.11
CA LEU A 125 10.02 35.99 -21.56
C LEU A 125 11.28 35.69 -20.74
N LEU A 126 11.17 35.72 -19.40
CA LEU A 126 12.29 35.41 -18.52
C LEU A 126 12.73 33.94 -18.63
N GLY A 127 11.79 33.02 -18.85
CA GLY A 127 12.08 31.60 -19.07
C GLY A 127 12.83 31.34 -20.38
N ILE A 128 12.45 32.02 -21.47
CA ILE A 128 13.15 31.96 -22.77
C ILE A 128 14.56 32.56 -22.64
N LEU A 129 14.70 33.71 -21.97
CA LEU A 129 16.00 34.32 -21.71
C LEU A 129 16.94 33.36 -20.95
N LEU A 130 16.40 32.67 -19.94
CA LEU A 130 17.13 31.65 -19.19
C LEU A 130 17.56 30.48 -20.08
N ALA A 131 16.67 29.97 -20.92
CA ALA A 131 16.98 28.88 -21.83
C ALA A 131 18.05 29.25 -22.87
N ILE A 132 17.99 30.47 -23.44
CA ILE A 132 19.02 30.98 -24.36
C ILE A 132 20.39 31.04 -23.67
N ALA A 133 20.44 31.49 -22.42
CA ALA A 133 21.70 31.56 -21.66
C ALA A 133 22.31 30.16 -21.40
N TYR A 134 21.46 29.15 -21.10
CA TYR A 134 21.89 27.76 -20.99
C TYR A 134 22.36 27.18 -22.32
N LEU A 135 21.64 27.41 -23.42
CA LEU A 135 22.04 26.99 -24.76
C LEU A 135 23.37 27.60 -25.17
N THR A 136 23.53 28.91 -24.99
CA THR A 136 24.79 29.64 -25.26
C THR A 136 25.95 29.04 -24.47
N THR A 137 25.71 28.67 -23.21
CA THR A 137 26.71 28.01 -22.35
C THR A 137 27.11 26.65 -22.91
N GLN A 138 26.16 25.81 -23.31
CA GLN A 138 26.46 24.49 -23.89
C GLN A 138 27.19 24.60 -25.22
N ILE A 139 26.80 25.54 -26.08
CA ILE A 139 27.49 25.81 -27.35
C ILE A 139 28.96 26.18 -27.09
N LYS A 140 29.22 27.05 -26.11
CA LYS A 140 30.59 27.48 -25.80
C LYS A 140 31.45 26.34 -25.24
N VAL A 141 30.87 25.45 -24.44
CA VAL A 141 31.55 24.20 -24.04
C VAL A 141 31.81 23.31 -25.25
N GLY A 142 30.87 23.20 -26.19
CA GLY A 142 31.05 22.43 -27.43
C GLY A 142 32.23 22.94 -28.26
N PHE A 143 32.39 24.27 -28.33
CA PHE A 143 33.54 24.91 -28.96
C PHE A 143 34.86 24.51 -28.29
N GLU A 144 34.90 24.48 -26.95
CA GLU A 144 36.07 24.03 -26.19
C GLU A 144 36.37 22.54 -26.41
N ILE A 145 35.37 21.69 -26.59
CA ILE A 145 35.58 20.27 -26.93
C ILE A 145 36.17 20.13 -28.33
N MET A 146 35.68 20.91 -29.30
CA MET A 146 36.18 20.90 -30.67
C MET A 146 37.61 21.44 -30.79
N SER A 147 37.99 22.42 -29.96
CA SER A 147 39.36 22.93 -29.92
C SER A 147 40.36 21.88 -29.45
N ILE A 148 39.93 20.97 -28.57
CA ILE A 148 40.74 19.83 -28.11
C ILE A 148 40.92 18.78 -29.22
N LEU A 149 39.88 18.49 -30.01
CA LEU A 149 39.94 17.51 -31.11
C LEU A 149 40.81 18.00 -32.28
N PHE A 150 40.74 19.29 -32.62
CA PHE A 150 41.41 19.86 -33.79
C PHE A 150 42.32 21.04 -33.42
N PRO A 151 43.40 20.83 -32.64
CA PRO A 151 44.18 21.93 -32.04
C PRO A 151 44.93 22.80 -33.06
N LYS A 152 45.19 22.29 -34.28
CA LYS A 152 46.02 22.98 -35.28
C LYS A 152 45.23 23.79 -36.33
N VAL A 153 43.90 23.68 -36.38
CA VAL A 153 43.09 24.27 -37.47
C VAL A 153 41.89 25.03 -36.90
N VAL A 154 42.07 26.33 -36.60
CA VAL A 154 41.04 27.20 -35.98
C VAL A 154 39.77 27.29 -36.83
N GLN A 155 39.89 27.34 -38.16
CA GLN A 155 38.74 27.35 -39.06
C GLN A 155 37.91 26.07 -38.90
N LEU A 156 38.56 24.90 -38.81
CA LEU A 156 37.88 23.61 -38.68
C LEU A 156 37.14 23.49 -37.34
N GLN A 157 37.67 24.05 -36.25
CA GLN A 157 37.02 24.09 -34.93
C GLN A 157 35.69 24.85 -34.96
N THR A 158 35.68 26.01 -35.62
CA THR A 158 34.48 26.85 -35.72
C THR A 158 33.43 26.17 -36.58
N TYR A 159 33.81 25.63 -37.74
CA TYR A 159 32.87 24.94 -38.64
C TYR A 159 32.31 23.66 -38.04
N SER A 160 33.12 22.85 -37.34
CA SER A 160 32.66 21.61 -36.71
C SER A 160 31.70 21.89 -35.55
N THR A 161 31.94 22.95 -34.77
CA THR A 161 31.04 23.38 -33.69
C THR A 161 29.70 23.85 -34.25
N ILE A 162 29.72 24.67 -35.30
CA ILE A 162 28.49 25.12 -35.98
C ILE A 162 27.73 23.92 -36.54
N LEU A 163 28.42 22.97 -37.18
CA LEU A 163 27.80 21.76 -37.72
C LEU A 163 27.16 20.90 -36.61
N LEU A 164 27.85 20.72 -35.48
CA LEU A 164 27.32 20.00 -34.31
C LEU A 164 26.04 20.66 -33.78
N ILE A 165 25.99 22.00 -33.72
CA ILE A 165 24.82 22.73 -33.23
C ILE A 165 23.67 22.66 -34.23
N LEU A 166 23.97 22.79 -35.52
CA LEU A 166 23.00 22.59 -36.59
C LEU A 166 22.41 21.18 -36.54
N LEU A 167 23.23 20.17 -36.26
CA LEU A 167 22.80 18.78 -36.07
C LEU A 167 21.86 18.65 -34.85
N VAL A 168 22.26 19.20 -33.70
CA VAL A 168 21.44 19.22 -32.47
C VAL A 168 20.09 19.89 -32.72
N MET A 169 20.10 21.08 -33.33
CA MET A 169 18.88 21.79 -33.69
C MET A 169 18.02 20.97 -34.65
N ALA A 170 18.62 20.36 -35.67
CA ALA A 170 17.89 19.62 -36.70
C ALA A 170 17.00 18.52 -36.10
N TYR A 171 17.53 17.63 -35.25
CA TYR A 171 16.69 16.56 -34.68
C TYR A 171 15.83 17.05 -33.51
N ALA A 172 16.33 17.97 -32.67
CA ALA A 172 15.58 18.46 -31.51
C ALA A 172 14.31 19.22 -31.94
N THR A 173 14.38 19.98 -33.03
CA THR A 173 13.24 20.69 -33.63
C THR A 173 12.12 19.74 -34.06
N PHE A 174 12.43 18.52 -34.53
CA PHE A 174 11.41 17.56 -34.96
C PHE A 174 11.01 16.55 -33.87
N GLY A 175 11.89 16.30 -32.89
CA GLY A 175 11.77 15.22 -31.92
C GLY A 175 10.76 15.43 -30.77
N GLY A 176 10.49 16.68 -30.36
CA GLY A 176 9.60 16.97 -29.23
C GLY A 176 10.01 16.30 -27.90
N ALA A 177 9.17 16.42 -26.86
CA ALA A 177 9.52 16.02 -25.50
C ALA A 177 9.84 14.52 -25.37
N ARG A 178 9.17 13.66 -26.15
CA ARG A 178 9.39 12.22 -26.11
C ARG A 178 10.73 11.84 -26.73
N ALA A 179 11.09 12.39 -27.89
CA ALA A 179 12.40 12.09 -28.47
C ALA A 179 13.51 12.61 -27.56
N VAL A 180 13.40 13.85 -27.05
CA VAL A 180 14.37 14.44 -26.10
C VAL A 180 14.58 13.52 -24.89
N ALA A 181 13.51 13.05 -24.26
CA ALA A 181 13.63 12.18 -23.09
C ALA A 181 14.27 10.81 -23.40
N VAL A 182 14.07 10.27 -24.62
CA VAL A 182 14.66 8.99 -25.03
C VAL A 182 16.12 9.16 -25.46
N THR A 183 16.45 10.24 -26.18
CA THR A 183 17.84 10.58 -26.50
C THR A 183 18.63 10.85 -25.22
N ASP A 184 18.04 11.49 -24.21
CA ASP A 184 18.65 11.65 -22.90
C ASP A 184 18.99 10.30 -22.24
N VAL A 185 18.14 9.27 -22.38
CA VAL A 185 18.41 7.93 -21.83
C VAL A 185 19.62 7.30 -22.53
N TYR A 186 19.66 7.36 -23.86
CA TYR A 186 20.79 6.87 -24.64
C TYR A 186 22.09 7.60 -24.30
N GLN A 187 22.03 8.93 -24.23
CA GLN A 187 23.15 9.81 -23.87
C GLN A 187 23.64 9.57 -22.43
N PHE A 188 22.73 9.33 -21.49
CA PHE A 188 23.07 9.02 -20.11
C PHE A 188 23.82 7.68 -19.98
N LEU A 189 23.44 6.66 -20.78
CA LEU A 189 24.16 5.38 -20.81
C LEU A 189 25.60 5.58 -21.32
N LEU A 190 25.80 6.38 -22.37
CA LEU A 190 27.13 6.74 -22.87
C LEU A 190 27.94 7.50 -21.82
N PHE A 191 27.31 8.43 -21.10
CA PHE A 191 27.94 9.15 -20.01
C PHE A 191 28.35 8.23 -18.85
N GLY A 192 27.55 7.22 -18.53
CA GLY A 192 27.87 6.24 -17.50
C GLY A 192 29.20 5.51 -17.73
N LEU A 193 29.65 5.40 -18.97
CA LEU A 193 30.93 4.79 -19.35
C LEU A 193 32.14 5.70 -19.11
N CYS A 194 31.93 7.02 -19.00
CA CYS A 194 33.00 8.01 -18.87
C CYS A 194 33.83 7.83 -17.59
N PHE A 195 33.18 7.79 -16.41
CA PHE A 195 33.91 7.71 -15.15
C PHE A 195 34.69 6.40 -14.95
N PRO A 196 34.12 5.20 -15.22
CA PRO A 196 34.88 3.95 -15.12
C PRO A 196 36.09 3.93 -16.05
N MET A 197 35.94 4.45 -17.28
CA MET A 197 37.04 4.54 -18.23
C MET A 197 38.15 5.47 -17.73
N LEU A 198 37.81 6.68 -17.29
CA LEU A 198 38.77 7.63 -16.74
C LEU A 198 39.54 7.06 -15.55
N LEU A 199 38.83 6.39 -14.63
CA LEU A 199 39.44 5.73 -13.48
C LEU A 199 40.39 4.61 -13.89
N PHE A 200 39.96 3.75 -14.80
CA PHE A 200 40.78 2.66 -15.31
C PHE A 200 42.08 3.18 -15.91
N VAL A 201 42.00 4.21 -16.75
CA VAL A 201 43.16 4.79 -17.45
C VAL A 201 44.18 5.35 -16.48
N LEU A 202 43.73 6.20 -15.55
CA LEU A 202 44.61 6.89 -14.60
C LEU A 202 45.27 5.91 -13.62
N LEU A 203 44.52 4.91 -13.16
CA LEU A 203 45.05 3.92 -12.22
C LEU A 203 45.96 2.91 -12.93
N PHE A 204 45.63 2.48 -14.14
CA PHE A 204 46.45 1.56 -14.93
C PHE A 204 47.80 2.19 -15.34
N SER A 205 47.83 3.50 -15.61
CA SER A 205 49.07 4.20 -15.98
C SER A 205 50.00 4.51 -14.80
N THR A 206 49.59 4.23 -13.57
CA THR A 206 50.38 4.55 -12.37
C THR A 206 51.42 3.47 -12.08
N GLU A 207 52.69 3.84 -11.96
CA GLU A 207 53.81 2.90 -11.73
C GLU A 207 53.73 2.16 -10.38
N ASP A 208 53.35 2.86 -9.30
CA ASP A 208 53.10 2.26 -7.99
C ASP A 208 51.93 2.95 -7.26
N LEU A 209 50.84 2.20 -7.13
CA LEU A 209 49.62 2.64 -6.44
C LEU A 209 49.85 2.95 -4.95
N ALA A 210 50.75 2.22 -4.27
CA ALA A 210 50.97 2.40 -2.84
C ALA A 210 51.67 3.71 -2.51
N THR A 211 52.67 4.10 -3.30
CA THR A 211 53.33 5.42 -3.16
C THR A 211 52.42 6.56 -3.61
N GLY A 212 51.66 6.40 -4.69
CA GLY A 212 50.66 7.38 -5.13
C GLY A 212 49.58 7.64 -4.07
N TRP A 213 49.11 6.58 -3.41
CA TRP A 213 48.17 6.67 -2.29
C TRP A 213 48.75 7.45 -1.09
N LYS A 214 50.01 7.17 -0.71
CA LYS A 214 50.71 7.91 0.34
C LYS A 214 50.81 9.40 0.01
N LYS A 215 51.12 9.76 -1.25
CA LYS A 215 51.16 11.17 -1.71
C LYS A 215 49.80 11.86 -1.56
N LEU A 216 48.71 11.22 -1.99
CA LEU A 216 47.35 11.76 -1.86
C LEU A 216 46.99 12.06 -0.40
N THR A 217 47.26 11.11 0.51
CA THR A 217 46.95 11.27 1.95
C THR A 217 47.79 12.36 2.63
N ALA A 218 48.98 12.68 2.10
CA ALA A 218 49.83 13.74 2.59
C ALA A 218 49.38 15.15 2.16
N LEU A 219 48.53 15.27 1.13
CA LEU A 219 48.10 16.56 0.61
C LEU A 219 47.14 17.29 1.58
N PRO A 220 47.41 18.57 1.93
CA PRO A 220 46.61 19.31 2.90
C PRO A 220 45.18 19.59 2.43
N GLN A 221 44.91 19.50 1.12
CA GLN A 221 43.59 19.72 0.51
C GLN A 221 42.64 18.53 0.70
N PHE A 222 43.18 17.33 0.95
CA PHE A 222 42.43 16.11 1.22
C PHE A 222 42.42 15.76 2.73
N ASN A 223 42.93 16.69 3.56
CA ASN A 223 42.86 16.56 5.01
C ASN A 223 41.46 16.92 5.51
N LEU A 224 40.75 15.90 5.97
CA LEU A 224 39.36 15.97 6.43
C LEU A 224 39.19 16.80 7.72
N ASN A 225 40.23 16.95 8.55
CA ASN A 225 40.15 17.73 9.80
C ASN A 225 39.92 19.22 9.55
N LYS A 226 40.34 19.72 8.39
CA LYS A 226 40.14 21.11 7.99
C LYS A 226 38.73 21.37 7.42
N MET A 227 37.91 20.33 7.23
CA MET A 227 36.56 20.44 6.66
C MET A 227 35.47 20.76 7.69
N CYS A 228 35.62 20.28 8.93
CA CYS A 228 34.60 20.41 9.98
C CYS A 228 34.89 21.56 10.95
N THR A 229 35.13 22.77 10.42
CA THR A 229 35.29 23.97 11.27
C THR A 229 33.93 24.65 11.53
N GLY A 230 33.74 25.29 12.68
CA GLY A 230 32.45 25.88 13.11
C GLY A 230 31.80 26.87 12.12
N ASN A 231 32.60 27.54 11.28
CA ASN A 231 32.10 28.49 10.26
C ASN A 231 31.60 27.83 8.96
N THR A 232 31.73 26.51 8.84
CA THR A 232 31.30 25.78 7.64
C THR A 232 29.77 25.71 7.55
N LEU A 233 29.08 25.54 8.68
CA LEU A 233 27.62 25.43 8.70
C LEU A 233 26.93 26.75 8.32
N THR A 234 27.46 27.89 8.80
CA THR A 234 26.92 29.22 8.51
C THR A 234 27.11 29.62 7.05
N SER A 235 28.18 29.17 6.40
CA SER A 235 28.41 29.41 4.97
C SER A 235 27.62 28.47 4.04
N LEU A 236 27.12 27.33 4.55
CA LEU A 236 26.30 26.38 3.77
C LEU A 236 24.82 26.76 3.70
N LEU A 237 24.28 27.42 4.74
CA LEU A 237 22.85 27.76 4.83
C LEU A 237 22.33 28.64 3.66
N PRO A 238 23.03 29.70 3.22
CA PRO A 238 22.59 30.51 2.07
C PRO A 238 22.62 29.71 0.74
N GLY A 239 23.61 28.82 0.61
CA GLY A 239 23.72 27.89 -0.52
C GLY A 239 22.62 26.82 -0.54
N PHE A 240 22.08 26.46 0.63
CA PHE A 240 20.92 25.55 0.75
C PHE A 240 19.65 26.21 0.20
N ILE A 241 19.35 27.44 0.64
CA ILE A 241 18.12 28.16 0.27
C ILE A 241 18.09 28.45 -1.24
N SER A 242 19.18 28.97 -1.80
CA SER A 242 19.25 29.28 -3.24
C SER A 242 19.06 28.06 -4.14
N ARG A 243 19.45 26.86 -3.68
CA ARG A 243 19.34 25.62 -4.46
C ARG A 243 17.94 25.03 -4.49
N LEU A 244 17.06 25.35 -3.53
CA LEU A 244 15.65 24.94 -3.60
C LEU A 244 14.97 25.44 -4.88
N LEU A 245 15.33 26.65 -5.31
CA LEU A 245 14.75 27.33 -6.46
C LEU A 245 15.25 26.75 -7.80
N ILE A 246 16.34 25.98 -7.78
CA ILE A 246 16.88 25.38 -9.01
C ILE A 246 15.83 24.48 -9.67
N LEU A 247 15.03 23.75 -8.88
CA LEU A 247 14.03 22.80 -9.38
C LEU A 247 12.84 23.46 -10.10
N VAL A 248 12.70 24.78 -9.99
CA VAL A 248 11.63 25.60 -10.61
C VAL A 248 12.11 26.26 -11.93
N ILE A 249 13.32 25.92 -12.39
CA ILE A 249 13.79 26.31 -13.73
C ILE A 249 12.94 25.60 -14.79
N PRO A 250 12.56 26.28 -15.91
CA PRO A 250 11.60 25.75 -16.88
C PRO A 250 11.94 24.34 -17.38
N ALA A 251 13.21 24.08 -17.71
CA ALA A 251 13.63 22.77 -18.23
C ALA A 251 13.46 21.63 -17.20
N TYR A 252 13.68 21.89 -15.91
CA TYR A 252 13.55 20.86 -14.87
C TYR A 252 12.10 20.64 -14.46
N ILE A 253 11.35 21.73 -14.23
CA ILE A 253 9.92 21.64 -13.91
C ILE A 253 9.11 21.10 -15.09
N GLN A 254 9.63 21.14 -16.33
CA GLN A 254 9.00 20.46 -17.46
C GLN A 254 8.80 18.96 -17.24
N ARG A 255 9.67 18.30 -16.47
CA ARG A 255 9.53 16.87 -16.15
C ARG A 255 8.36 16.60 -15.19
N PHE A 256 7.89 17.62 -14.45
CA PHE A 256 6.60 17.56 -13.76
C PHE A 256 5.44 17.60 -14.76
N TYR A 257 5.44 18.51 -15.72
CA TYR A 257 4.37 18.64 -16.74
C TYR A 257 4.31 17.44 -17.72
N MET A 258 5.43 16.76 -17.92
CA MET A 258 5.54 15.51 -18.68
C MET A 258 4.99 14.28 -17.94
N ALA A 259 4.86 14.34 -16.61
CA ALA A 259 4.33 13.23 -15.83
C ALA A 259 2.83 13.04 -16.10
N ALA A 260 2.36 11.80 -16.08
CA ALA A 260 0.95 11.43 -16.12
C ALA A 260 0.21 11.93 -14.87
N SER A 261 0.91 11.97 -13.74
CA SER A 261 0.32 12.26 -12.45
C SER A 261 1.28 12.85 -11.43
N VAL A 262 0.70 13.38 -10.36
CA VAL A 262 1.43 13.89 -9.20
C VAL A 262 2.25 12.79 -8.54
N GLU A 263 1.74 11.57 -8.48
CA GLU A 263 2.46 10.44 -7.88
C GLU A 263 3.65 10.04 -8.74
N GLN A 264 3.47 9.97 -10.08
CA GLN A 264 4.59 9.70 -10.98
C GLN A 264 5.66 10.79 -10.83
N ALA A 265 5.28 12.06 -10.82
CA ALA A 265 6.22 13.17 -10.63
C ALA A 265 6.94 13.08 -9.27
N THR A 266 6.23 12.77 -8.19
CA THR A 266 6.80 12.57 -6.86
C THR A 266 7.85 11.46 -6.87
N LYS A 267 7.56 10.33 -7.52
CA LYS A 267 8.51 9.21 -7.71
C LYS A 267 9.73 9.62 -8.53
N VAL A 268 9.55 10.42 -9.59
CA VAL A 268 10.67 10.94 -10.41
C VAL A 268 11.64 11.75 -9.56
N PHE A 269 11.15 12.80 -8.88
CA PHE A 269 12.03 13.67 -8.07
C PHE A 269 12.63 12.94 -6.86
N SER A 270 11.89 12.00 -6.26
CA SER A 270 12.39 11.18 -5.15
C SER A 270 13.50 10.21 -5.59
N LYS A 271 13.36 9.53 -6.74
CA LYS A 271 14.37 8.59 -7.25
C LYS A 271 15.67 9.30 -7.66
N VAL A 272 15.57 10.50 -8.23
CA VAL A 272 16.74 11.27 -8.65
C VAL A 272 17.51 11.87 -7.46
N ALA A 273 16.88 12.01 -6.29
CA ALA A 273 17.47 12.68 -5.14
C ALA A 273 18.86 12.16 -4.74
N ILE A 274 19.16 10.87 -4.90
CA ILE A 274 20.47 10.31 -4.51
C ILE A 274 21.60 10.55 -5.55
N ILE A 275 21.24 10.81 -6.80
CA ILE A 275 22.17 10.89 -7.93
C ILE A 275 23.22 11.99 -7.76
N PRO A 276 22.93 13.17 -7.18
CA PRO A 276 23.95 14.17 -6.88
C PRO A 276 25.10 13.67 -6.03
N CYS A 277 24.83 12.83 -5.02
CA CYS A 277 25.88 12.24 -4.21
C CYS A 277 26.72 11.23 -5.01
N VAL A 278 26.08 10.43 -5.87
CA VAL A 278 26.76 9.45 -6.72
C VAL A 278 27.71 10.15 -7.69
N ILE A 279 27.25 11.19 -8.38
CA ILE A 279 28.09 11.93 -9.35
C ILE A 279 29.23 12.68 -8.64
N ALA A 280 28.98 13.27 -7.48
CA ALA A 280 30.03 13.91 -6.69
C ALA A 280 31.12 12.91 -6.25
N LEU A 281 30.72 11.69 -5.86
CA LEU A 281 31.65 10.62 -5.52
C LEU A 281 32.48 10.19 -6.74
N LEU A 282 31.85 9.99 -7.90
CA LEU A 282 32.55 9.60 -9.13
C LEU A 282 33.58 10.67 -9.57
N ILE A 283 33.21 11.95 -9.49
CA ILE A 283 34.12 13.07 -9.77
C ILE A 283 35.30 13.06 -8.78
N PHE A 284 35.01 12.86 -7.49
CA PHE A 284 36.05 12.75 -6.48
C PHE A 284 36.99 11.55 -6.72
N SER A 285 36.46 10.41 -7.14
CA SER A 285 37.28 9.24 -7.48
C SER A 285 38.24 9.54 -8.63
N VAL A 286 37.79 10.23 -9.68
CA VAL A 286 38.66 10.62 -10.81
C VAL A 286 39.74 11.60 -10.35
N THR A 287 39.41 12.59 -9.51
CA THR A 287 40.42 13.53 -9.01
C THR A 287 41.41 12.90 -8.05
N ALA A 288 40.98 11.95 -7.22
CA ALA A 288 41.88 11.14 -6.41
C ALA A 288 42.84 10.32 -7.29
N ALA A 289 42.34 9.70 -8.35
CA ALA A 289 43.16 8.93 -9.30
C ALA A 289 44.24 9.80 -9.98
N LEU A 290 43.92 11.05 -10.35
CA LEU A 290 44.89 12.01 -10.92
C LEU A 290 46.03 12.32 -9.94
N HIS A 291 45.71 12.57 -8.67
CA HIS A 291 46.73 12.84 -7.65
C HIS A 291 47.56 11.59 -7.31
N ILE A 292 46.96 10.40 -7.36
CA ILE A 292 47.66 9.12 -7.18
C ILE A 292 48.66 8.88 -8.33
N HIS A 293 48.27 9.23 -9.57
CA HIS A 293 49.17 9.15 -10.73
C HIS A 293 50.40 10.06 -10.58
N GLY A 294 50.29 11.15 -9.81
CA GLY A 294 51.39 12.08 -9.54
C GLY A 294 51.43 13.31 -10.44
N ASP A 295 50.33 13.57 -11.16
CA ASP A 295 50.21 14.73 -12.05
C ASP A 295 50.24 16.03 -11.28
N ASN A 296 50.99 17.02 -11.77
CA ASN A 296 50.94 18.40 -11.29
C ASN A 296 50.44 19.32 -12.40
N ILE A 297 49.12 19.50 -12.48
CA ILE A 297 48.48 20.24 -13.57
C ILE A 297 48.67 21.75 -13.34
N PRO A 298 49.27 22.48 -14.30
CA PRO A 298 49.46 23.93 -14.20
C PRO A 298 48.14 24.69 -13.96
N SER A 299 48.21 25.78 -13.18
CA SER A 299 47.02 26.55 -12.81
C SER A 299 46.30 27.22 -13.99
N ASN A 300 46.97 27.38 -15.13
CA ASN A 300 46.42 27.92 -16.38
C ASN A 300 45.80 26.85 -17.30
N GLN A 301 45.98 25.55 -17.01
CA GLN A 301 45.47 24.45 -17.83
C GLN A 301 44.24 23.81 -17.20
N ASN A 302 43.21 23.52 -18.02
CA ASN A 302 42.01 22.84 -17.55
C ASN A 302 42.31 21.35 -17.29
N VAL A 303 41.90 20.84 -16.12
CA VAL A 303 42.10 19.44 -15.73
C VAL A 303 41.52 18.46 -16.75
N LEU A 304 40.35 18.76 -17.30
CA LEU A 304 39.72 17.89 -18.30
C LEU A 304 40.51 17.86 -19.62
N HIS A 305 41.09 18.99 -20.03
CA HIS A 305 41.96 19.04 -21.20
C HIS A 305 43.22 18.19 -20.99
N TYR A 306 43.79 18.23 -19.79
CA TYR A 306 44.92 17.38 -19.44
C TYR A 306 44.55 15.89 -19.52
N ILE A 307 43.44 15.48 -18.91
CA ILE A 307 42.93 14.09 -18.98
C ILE A 307 42.75 13.63 -20.43
N LEU A 308 42.16 14.47 -21.27
CA LEU A 308 41.95 14.17 -22.70
C LEU A 308 43.27 14.02 -23.47
N SER A 309 44.35 14.67 -23.02
CA SER A 309 45.68 14.51 -23.62
C SER A 309 46.39 13.21 -23.21
N LEU A 310 45.94 12.56 -22.13
CA LEU A 310 46.45 11.26 -21.65
C LEU A 310 45.85 10.06 -22.42
N ALA A 311 45.45 10.26 -23.68
CA ALA A 311 44.75 9.23 -24.44
C ALA A 311 45.68 8.07 -24.89
N TYR A 312 45.92 7.07 -24.04
CA TYR A 312 46.85 5.96 -24.29
C TYR A 312 46.38 4.93 -25.33
N PHE A 313 45.07 4.64 -25.40
CA PHE A 313 44.53 3.59 -26.29
C PHE A 313 43.79 4.19 -27.50
N PRO A 314 43.94 3.61 -28.72
CA PRO A 314 43.12 3.99 -29.86
C PRO A 314 41.62 3.83 -29.57
N GLY A 315 40.80 4.84 -29.88
CA GLY A 315 39.34 4.84 -29.65
C GLY A 315 38.90 5.42 -28.31
N MET A 316 39.81 5.57 -27.33
CA MET A 316 39.48 6.09 -26.01
C MET A 316 39.11 7.57 -26.02
N LEU A 317 39.86 8.36 -26.78
CA LEU A 317 39.57 9.78 -26.96
C LEU A 317 38.17 9.94 -27.60
N GLY A 318 37.83 9.08 -28.57
CA GLY A 318 36.51 9.02 -29.20
C GLY A 318 35.38 8.75 -28.22
N ILE A 319 35.53 7.76 -27.33
CA ILE A 319 34.51 7.43 -26.31
C ILE A 319 34.34 8.57 -25.30
N LEU A 320 35.43 9.14 -24.80
CA LEU A 320 35.39 10.21 -23.81
C LEU A 320 34.75 11.49 -24.37
N VAL A 321 35.14 11.88 -25.58
CA VAL A 321 34.52 13.01 -26.30
C VAL A 321 33.04 12.72 -26.58
N THR A 322 32.70 11.50 -26.98
CA THR A 322 31.30 11.10 -27.22
C THR A 322 30.44 11.26 -25.97
N ALA A 323 30.93 10.80 -24.81
CA ALA A 323 30.22 10.96 -23.54
C ALA A 323 30.04 12.43 -23.14
N MET A 324 31.03 13.28 -23.43
CA MET A 324 30.95 14.72 -23.17
C MET A 324 29.96 15.43 -24.12
N LEU A 325 29.98 15.07 -25.40
CA LEU A 325 29.00 15.55 -26.38
C LEU A 325 27.59 15.12 -25.99
N ALA A 326 27.41 13.87 -25.53
CA ALA A 326 26.13 13.36 -25.05
C ALA A 326 25.55 14.20 -23.90
N LEU A 327 26.36 14.58 -22.90
CA LEU A 327 25.92 15.47 -21.82
C LEU A 327 25.58 16.89 -22.30
N LEU A 328 26.38 17.42 -23.23
CA LEU A 328 26.14 18.73 -23.82
C LEU A 328 24.80 18.76 -24.57
N MET A 329 24.56 17.75 -25.40
CA MET A 329 23.38 17.63 -26.25
C MET A 329 22.11 17.49 -25.40
N SER A 330 22.10 16.66 -24.35
CA SER A 330 20.93 16.47 -23.47
C SER A 330 20.43 17.78 -22.83
N THR A 331 21.35 18.58 -22.28
CA THR A 331 20.99 19.88 -21.69
C THR A 331 20.54 20.86 -22.77
N ALA A 332 21.22 20.90 -23.92
CA ALA A 332 20.85 21.77 -25.03
C ALA A 332 19.44 21.44 -25.56
N ASP A 333 19.15 20.16 -25.83
CA ASP A 333 17.86 19.67 -26.32
C ASP A 333 16.72 20.09 -25.40
N SER A 334 16.91 19.90 -24.10
CA SER A 334 15.92 20.23 -23.08
C SER A 334 15.61 21.72 -22.99
N HIS A 335 16.63 22.58 -23.07
CA HIS A 335 16.45 24.03 -23.03
C HIS A 335 15.89 24.58 -24.35
N LEU A 336 16.28 24.03 -25.49
CA LEU A 336 15.73 24.38 -26.80
C LEU A 336 14.25 24.00 -26.89
N HIS A 337 13.91 22.79 -26.43
CA HIS A 337 12.55 22.29 -26.38
C HIS A 337 11.65 23.20 -25.54
N ILE A 338 11.99 23.45 -24.28
CA ILE A 338 11.12 24.27 -23.41
C ILE A 338 11.01 25.73 -23.88
N ALA A 339 12.07 26.31 -24.43
CA ALA A 339 12.01 27.67 -24.97
C ALA A 339 11.02 27.77 -26.14
N SER A 340 11.01 26.75 -27.02
CA SER A 340 10.06 26.69 -28.14
C SER A 340 8.60 26.52 -27.67
N VAL A 341 8.38 25.75 -26.58
CA VAL A 341 7.07 25.59 -25.94
C VAL A 341 6.60 26.91 -25.32
N LEU A 342 7.45 27.57 -24.52
CA LEU A 342 7.15 28.86 -23.90
C LEU A 342 6.81 29.93 -24.94
N PHE A 343 7.56 30.00 -26.04
CA PHE A 343 7.26 30.95 -27.10
C PHE A 343 5.92 30.66 -27.76
N THR A 344 5.69 29.41 -28.17
CA THR A 344 4.52 29.05 -28.99
C THR A 344 3.21 29.05 -28.21
N HIS A 345 3.23 28.56 -26.96
CA HIS A 345 2.03 28.45 -26.13
C HIS A 345 1.76 29.72 -25.32
N ASP A 346 2.81 30.35 -24.80
CA ASP A 346 2.65 31.40 -23.79
C ASP A 346 2.88 32.82 -24.32
N LEU A 347 3.57 32.99 -25.45
CA LEU A 347 3.86 34.31 -26.02
C LEU A 347 3.14 34.56 -27.37
N TYR A 348 3.23 33.61 -28.29
CA TYR A 348 2.68 33.74 -29.65
C TYR A 348 1.17 34.06 -29.70
N PRO A 349 0.30 33.49 -28.84
CA PRO A 349 -1.14 33.82 -28.88
C PRO A 349 -1.44 35.32 -28.64
N PHE A 350 -0.56 36.01 -27.90
CA PHE A 350 -0.68 37.45 -27.63
C PHE A 350 -0.14 38.30 -28.77
N ILE A 351 0.83 37.78 -29.54
CA ILE A 351 1.42 38.47 -30.70
C ILE A 351 0.52 38.31 -31.94
N ALA A 352 -0.04 37.12 -32.16
CA ALA A 352 -0.76 36.77 -33.38
C ALA A 352 -2.29 37.04 -33.33
N GLY A 353 -2.80 37.60 -32.23
CA GLY A 353 -4.21 37.91 -32.04
C GLY A 353 -5.13 36.69 -32.15
N PHE A 354 -5.22 35.86 -31.09
CA PHE A 354 -6.25 34.83 -30.82
C PHE A 354 -6.90 34.02 -31.98
N THR A 355 -6.22 33.82 -33.12
CA THR A 355 -6.76 32.98 -34.21
C THR A 355 -6.41 31.51 -33.99
N LYS A 356 -7.38 30.77 -33.41
CA LYS A 356 -7.31 29.31 -33.16
C LYS A 356 -7.24 28.51 -34.47
N SER A 357 -6.06 27.97 -34.80
CA SER A 357 -5.95 26.79 -35.67
C SER A 357 -4.94 25.80 -35.08
N HIS A 358 -5.44 24.64 -34.65
CA HIS A 358 -4.64 23.57 -34.05
C HIS A 358 -3.50 23.08 -34.96
N ASN A 359 -3.68 23.09 -36.29
CA ASN A 359 -2.68 22.62 -37.25
C ASN A 359 -1.52 23.61 -37.50
N ARG A 360 -1.68 24.90 -37.18
CA ARG A 360 -0.58 25.89 -37.32
C ARG A 360 0.41 25.85 -36.14
N SER A 361 0.01 25.32 -34.99
CA SER A 361 0.81 25.28 -33.76
C SER A 361 2.14 24.52 -33.89
N LEU A 362 2.15 23.39 -34.61
CA LEU A 362 3.36 22.58 -34.81
C LEU A 362 4.37 23.21 -35.76
N LYS A 363 3.91 23.97 -36.77
CA LYS A 363 4.82 24.70 -37.65
C LYS A 363 5.50 25.84 -36.88
N ILE A 364 4.72 26.57 -36.08
CA ILE A 364 5.22 27.70 -35.30
C ILE A 364 6.25 27.25 -34.26
N ILE A 365 6.02 26.15 -33.54
CA ILE A 365 6.99 25.68 -32.54
C ILE A 365 8.31 25.25 -33.15
N ARG A 366 8.27 24.65 -34.34
CA ARG A 366 9.48 24.25 -35.08
C ARG A 366 10.27 25.48 -35.55
N ILE A 367 9.58 26.48 -36.09
CA ILE A 367 10.19 27.76 -36.49
C ILE A 367 10.79 28.46 -35.25
N ALA A 368 10.04 28.51 -34.14
CA ALA A 368 10.51 29.11 -32.89
C ALA A 368 11.77 28.40 -32.35
N SER A 369 11.79 27.06 -32.40
CA SER A 369 12.97 26.27 -32.03
C SER A 369 14.20 26.66 -32.85
N ILE A 370 14.08 26.72 -34.18
CA ILE A 370 15.18 27.12 -35.08
C ILE A 370 15.64 28.56 -34.76
N CYS A 371 14.71 29.51 -34.63
CA CYS A 371 15.04 30.90 -34.34
C CYS A 371 15.76 31.07 -32.99
N ILE A 372 15.27 30.40 -31.93
CA ILE A 372 15.89 30.46 -30.60
C ILE A 372 17.30 29.83 -30.62
N GLY A 373 17.47 28.72 -31.35
CA GLY A 373 18.76 28.09 -31.55
C GLY A 373 19.76 29.02 -32.26
N MET A 374 19.33 29.69 -33.34
CA MET A 374 20.14 30.67 -34.06
C MET A 374 20.49 31.90 -33.21
N ILE A 375 19.55 32.42 -32.42
CA ILE A 375 19.83 33.52 -31.46
C ILE A 375 20.88 33.09 -30.44
N SER A 376 20.78 31.86 -29.93
CA SER A 376 21.75 31.32 -28.98
C SER A 376 23.12 31.17 -29.62
N LEU A 377 23.21 30.76 -30.90
CA LEU A 377 24.46 30.71 -31.65
C LEU A 377 25.11 32.10 -31.81
N LEU A 378 24.32 33.13 -32.14
CA LEU A 378 24.83 34.51 -32.27
C LEU A 378 25.31 35.09 -30.93
N MET A 379 24.64 34.74 -29.83
CA MET A 379 25.00 35.15 -28.46
C MET A 379 26.38 34.64 -28.02
N VAL A 380 26.86 33.53 -28.59
CA VAL A 380 28.16 32.94 -28.26
C VAL A 380 29.29 33.89 -28.60
N PHE A 381 29.22 34.55 -29.76
CA PHE A 381 30.24 35.51 -30.21
C PHE A 381 30.31 36.78 -29.35
N HIS A 382 29.23 37.09 -28.62
CA HIS A 382 29.15 38.27 -27.75
C HIS A 382 29.47 37.96 -26.28
N THR A 383 29.49 36.68 -25.90
CA THR A 383 29.65 36.28 -24.49
C THR A 383 31.10 35.94 -24.17
N THR A 384 31.76 36.78 -23.37
CA THR A 384 33.13 36.52 -22.90
C THR A 384 33.16 35.62 -21.66
N ASN A 385 32.26 35.82 -20.68
CA ASN A 385 32.23 35.08 -19.41
C ASN A 385 30.91 34.32 -19.19
N ILE A 386 30.98 32.98 -19.23
CA ILE A 386 29.84 32.07 -19.07
C ILE A 386 29.19 32.22 -17.68
N LEU A 387 30.01 32.29 -16.63
CA LEU A 387 29.53 32.33 -15.26
C LEU A 387 28.74 33.61 -14.98
N GLN A 388 29.22 34.76 -15.49
CA GLN A 388 28.52 36.04 -15.38
C GLN A 388 27.21 36.06 -16.18
N LEU A 389 27.18 35.47 -17.38
CA LEU A 389 25.93 35.31 -18.13
C LEU A 389 24.89 34.56 -17.28
N MET A 390 25.29 33.45 -16.65
CA MET A 390 24.37 32.65 -15.85
C MET A 390 23.89 33.37 -14.59
N TYR A 391 24.78 34.02 -13.84
CA TYR A 391 24.39 34.78 -12.66
C TYR A 391 23.45 35.94 -12.97
N LYS A 392 23.68 36.66 -14.08
CA LYS A 392 22.78 37.73 -14.53
C LYS A 392 21.39 37.19 -14.84
N THR A 393 21.29 36.06 -15.53
CA THR A 393 19.97 35.51 -15.89
C THR A 393 19.22 34.92 -14.69
N TYR A 394 19.93 34.30 -13.74
CA TYR A 394 19.34 33.88 -12.47
C TYR A 394 18.82 35.06 -11.64
N TYR A 395 19.54 36.19 -11.67
CA TYR A 395 19.15 37.42 -10.98
C TYR A 395 17.82 37.98 -11.49
N PHE A 396 17.53 37.81 -12.78
CA PHE A 396 16.22 38.14 -13.34
C PHE A 396 15.15 37.10 -13.00
N TYR A 397 15.43 35.81 -13.21
CA TYR A 397 14.39 34.77 -13.20
C TYR A 397 13.95 34.36 -11.78
N TRP A 398 14.88 34.07 -10.87
CA TRP A 398 14.53 33.49 -9.57
C TRP A 398 13.67 34.40 -8.67
N PRO A 399 14.01 35.69 -8.44
CA PRO A 399 13.17 36.56 -7.62
C PRO A 399 11.84 36.90 -8.30
N ALA A 400 11.80 37.02 -9.63
CA ALA A 400 10.57 37.39 -10.34
C ALA A 400 9.61 36.20 -10.57
N VAL A 401 10.09 34.97 -10.70
CA VAL A 401 9.23 33.82 -11.07
C VAL A 401 9.22 32.76 -9.99
N SER A 402 10.39 32.22 -9.63
CA SER A 402 10.46 31.05 -8.76
C SER A 402 9.94 31.31 -7.35
N ILE A 403 10.19 32.50 -6.79
CA ILE A 403 9.70 32.87 -5.47
C ILE A 403 8.16 32.98 -5.43
N PRO A 404 7.49 33.81 -6.28
CA PRO A 404 6.03 33.82 -6.34
C PRO A 404 5.41 32.43 -6.58
N PHE A 405 6.01 31.63 -7.47
CA PHE A 405 5.49 30.30 -7.79
C PHE A 405 5.55 29.32 -6.60
N ILE A 406 6.69 29.25 -5.89
CA ILE A 406 6.81 28.39 -4.70
C ILE A 406 5.83 28.83 -3.61
N ILE A 407 5.71 30.14 -3.37
CA ILE A 407 4.79 30.69 -2.37
C ILE A 407 3.33 30.37 -2.73
N ALA A 408 2.96 30.44 -4.01
CA ALA A 408 1.65 30.04 -4.51
C ALA A 408 1.39 28.54 -4.28
N CYS A 409 2.38 27.69 -4.56
CA CYS A 409 2.30 26.26 -4.28
C CYS A 409 2.09 25.98 -2.78
N LEU A 410 2.70 26.78 -1.89
CA LEU A 410 2.50 26.65 -0.44
C LEU A 410 1.11 27.11 0.04
N GLY A 411 0.28 27.68 -0.83
CA GLY A 411 -1.10 28.06 -0.54
C GLY A 411 -1.31 29.56 -0.27
N PHE A 412 -0.29 30.39 -0.45
CA PHE A 412 -0.41 31.85 -0.36
C PHE A 412 -0.66 32.46 -1.75
N ARG A 413 -1.87 32.97 -1.97
CA ARG A 413 -2.36 33.53 -3.24
C ARG A 413 -2.63 35.03 -3.12
N PRO A 414 -1.61 35.89 -3.27
CA PRO A 414 -1.81 37.33 -3.29
C PRO A 414 -2.52 37.78 -4.58
N ARG A 415 -3.05 39.01 -4.59
CA ARG A 415 -3.70 39.60 -5.77
C ARG A 415 -2.72 39.68 -6.94
N SER A 416 -3.19 39.49 -8.17
CA SER A 416 -2.35 39.59 -9.38
C SER A 416 -1.52 40.88 -9.44
N VAL A 417 -2.11 42.01 -9.05
CA VAL A 417 -1.41 43.31 -9.01
C VAL A 417 -0.20 43.28 -8.08
N VAL A 418 -0.32 42.64 -6.90
CA VAL A 418 0.77 42.51 -5.92
C VAL A 418 1.92 41.66 -6.48
N VAL A 419 1.59 40.58 -7.18
CA VAL A 419 2.61 39.73 -7.81
C VAL A 419 3.29 40.48 -8.94
N LEU A 420 2.53 41.12 -9.82
CA LEU A 420 3.07 41.87 -10.95
C LEU A 420 3.94 43.05 -10.51
N THR A 421 3.59 43.76 -9.43
CA THR A 421 4.43 44.83 -8.88
C THR A 421 5.72 44.28 -8.29
N ALA A 422 5.68 43.15 -7.54
CA ALA A 422 6.88 42.50 -7.03
C ALA A 422 7.79 41.96 -8.17
N MET A 423 7.19 41.38 -9.22
CA MET A 423 7.90 40.96 -10.44
C MET A 423 8.57 42.16 -11.12
N GLY A 424 7.82 43.24 -11.36
CA GLY A 424 8.32 44.45 -11.98
C GLY A 424 9.44 45.11 -11.17
N LEU A 425 9.30 45.19 -9.85
CA LEU A 425 10.34 45.72 -8.96
C LEU A 425 11.61 44.87 -9.02
N SER A 426 11.49 43.54 -9.00
CA SER A 426 12.63 42.63 -9.09
C SER A 426 13.37 42.78 -10.43
N ILE A 427 12.63 42.88 -11.54
CA ILE A 427 13.19 43.08 -12.88
C ILE A 427 13.87 44.45 -12.99
N LEU A 428 13.26 45.50 -12.42
CA LEU A 428 13.82 46.86 -12.42
C LEU A 428 15.14 46.91 -11.64
N ILE A 429 15.17 46.35 -10.43
CA ILE A 429 16.39 46.27 -9.60
C ILE A 429 17.49 45.51 -10.35
N ALA A 430 17.15 44.38 -10.98
CA ALA A 430 18.07 43.62 -11.80
C ALA A 430 18.61 44.43 -12.99
N GLY A 431 17.74 45.16 -13.70
CA GLY A 431 18.13 46.02 -14.81
C GLY A 431 19.07 47.15 -14.41
N ILE A 432 18.79 47.84 -13.30
CA ILE A 432 19.63 48.93 -12.78
C ILE A 432 21.01 48.41 -12.41
N ILE A 433 21.12 47.29 -11.70
CA ILE A 433 22.41 46.75 -11.26
C ILE A 433 23.25 46.26 -12.45
N ILE A 434 22.61 45.56 -13.40
CA ILE A 434 23.32 44.92 -14.50
C ILE A 434 23.68 45.90 -15.61
N PHE A 435 22.76 46.76 -16.05
CA PHE A 435 22.95 47.62 -17.22
C PHE A 435 23.40 49.03 -16.87
N ILE A 436 22.86 49.64 -15.81
CA ILE A 436 23.20 51.02 -15.43
C ILE A 436 24.48 51.05 -14.60
N LYS A 437 24.52 50.28 -13.50
CA LYS A 437 25.69 50.21 -12.61
C LYS A 437 26.81 49.34 -13.16
N LYS A 438 26.57 48.56 -14.23
CA LYS A 438 27.52 47.62 -14.85
C LYS A 438 28.23 46.71 -13.84
N GLN A 439 27.56 46.38 -12.72
CA GLN A 439 28.16 45.63 -11.63
C GLN A 439 28.16 44.14 -11.95
N SER A 440 29.24 43.44 -11.60
CA SER A 440 29.27 41.97 -11.68
C SER A 440 28.33 41.35 -10.65
N VAL A 441 27.46 40.44 -11.07
CA VAL A 441 26.54 39.76 -10.16
C VAL A 441 27.28 38.59 -9.52
N SER A 442 27.19 38.48 -8.20
CA SER A 442 27.71 37.32 -7.45
C SER A 442 26.57 36.50 -6.87
N HIS A 443 26.88 35.28 -6.44
CA HIS A 443 25.91 34.36 -5.82
C HIS A 443 25.18 34.99 -4.62
N ASN A 444 25.88 35.80 -3.80
CA ASN A 444 25.29 36.46 -2.64
C ASN A 444 24.24 37.51 -3.03
N HIS A 445 24.47 38.26 -4.13
CA HIS A 445 23.49 39.21 -4.64
C HIS A 445 22.19 38.50 -5.01
N ILE A 446 22.30 37.34 -5.66
CA ILE A 446 21.15 36.52 -6.05
C ILE A 446 20.34 36.09 -4.81
N ILE A 447 21.00 35.58 -3.76
CA ILE A 447 20.33 35.20 -2.51
C ILE A 447 19.60 36.40 -1.89
N LEU A 448 20.26 37.55 -1.81
CA LEU A 448 19.66 38.77 -1.27
C LEU A 448 18.42 39.18 -2.06
N SER A 449 18.46 39.11 -3.41
CA SER A 449 17.30 39.44 -4.24
C SER A 449 16.11 38.51 -4.04
N MET A 450 16.33 37.23 -3.73
CA MET A 450 15.25 36.29 -3.40
C MET A 450 14.55 36.67 -2.10
N ILE A 451 15.34 37.03 -1.07
CA ILE A 451 14.82 37.46 0.23
C ILE A 451 14.01 38.75 0.06
N VAL A 452 14.56 39.72 -0.69
CA VAL A 452 13.87 40.98 -0.99
C VAL A 452 12.58 40.73 -1.76
N SER A 453 12.57 39.84 -2.75
CA SER A 453 11.35 39.48 -3.49
C SER A 453 10.29 38.86 -2.57
N ALA A 454 10.64 37.86 -1.77
CA ALA A 454 9.73 37.24 -0.82
C ALA A 454 9.17 38.27 0.19
N GLY A 455 10.04 39.09 0.78
CA GLY A 455 9.65 40.17 1.69
C GLY A 455 8.74 41.19 1.02
N SER A 456 9.03 41.59 -0.22
CA SER A 456 8.21 42.53 -1.00
C SER A 456 6.81 41.97 -1.28
N LEU A 457 6.67 40.68 -1.60
CA LEU A 457 5.38 40.04 -1.82
C LEU A 457 4.50 40.07 -0.57
N PHE A 458 5.08 39.72 0.60
CA PHE A 458 4.35 39.77 1.86
C PHE A 458 3.98 41.21 2.24
N LEU A 459 4.95 42.13 2.17
CA LEU A 459 4.72 43.54 2.49
C LEU A 459 3.62 44.14 1.61
N LEU A 460 3.72 43.99 0.28
CA LEU A 460 2.73 44.50 -0.66
C LEU A 460 1.37 43.83 -0.47
N HIS A 461 1.29 42.54 -0.14
CA HIS A 461 0.02 41.88 0.13
C HIS A 461 -0.72 42.51 1.32
N TYR A 462 -0.01 42.82 2.41
CA TYR A 462 -0.61 43.40 3.61
C TYR A 462 -0.85 44.92 3.51
N LEU A 463 -0.13 45.62 2.63
CA LEU A 463 -0.36 47.04 2.35
C LEU A 463 -1.56 47.28 1.41
N PHE A 464 -1.85 46.35 0.49
CA PHE A 464 -3.00 46.47 -0.41
C PHE A 464 -4.30 46.02 0.28
N PRO A 465 -5.48 46.55 -0.13
CA PRO A 465 -6.76 46.13 0.42
C PRO A 465 -7.01 44.63 0.22
N LYS A 466 -7.38 43.93 1.31
CA LYS A 466 -7.70 42.50 1.30
C LYS A 466 -8.95 42.25 0.43
N ARG A 467 -8.91 41.24 -0.45
CA ARG A 467 -10.07 40.72 -1.19
C ARG A 467 -10.45 39.33 -0.66
N SER A 468 -11.72 38.95 -0.80
CA SER A 468 -12.15 37.56 -0.59
C SER A 468 -11.30 36.63 -1.48
N HIS A 469 -10.91 35.48 -0.93
CA HIS A 469 -10.04 34.48 -1.61
C HIS A 469 -8.63 34.99 -1.98
N THR A 470 -8.02 35.87 -1.16
CA THR A 470 -6.61 36.26 -1.31
C THR A 470 -5.83 36.10 0.00
N GLY A 471 -4.54 35.83 -0.09
CA GLY A 471 -3.68 35.51 1.08
C GLY A 471 -3.55 34.00 1.30
N TRP A 472 -3.64 33.52 2.54
CA TRP A 472 -3.57 32.09 2.87
C TRP A 472 -4.91 31.39 2.61
N VAL A 473 -5.18 31.11 1.34
CA VAL A 473 -6.43 30.46 0.90
C VAL A 473 -6.30 28.94 0.85
N GLY A 474 -5.06 28.42 0.90
CA GLY A 474 -4.78 27.00 0.74
C GLY A 474 -4.76 26.58 -0.74
N ILE A 475 -4.86 25.27 -0.97
CA ILE A 475 -4.82 24.67 -2.31
C ILE A 475 -6.23 24.13 -2.62
N PRO A 476 -6.81 24.40 -3.81
CA PRO A 476 -8.17 24.00 -4.17
C PRO A 476 -8.44 22.50 -4.02
N ASP A 477 -7.47 21.65 -4.37
CA ASP A 477 -7.52 20.21 -4.18
C ASP A 477 -6.30 19.72 -3.39
N SER A 478 -6.50 19.51 -2.09
CA SER A 478 -5.48 19.00 -1.17
C SER A 478 -5.31 17.48 -1.22
N SER A 479 -6.10 16.74 -2.01
CA SER A 479 -6.12 15.27 -1.94
C SER A 479 -4.76 14.60 -2.12
N ALA A 480 -3.92 15.08 -3.04
CA ALA A 480 -2.56 14.56 -3.22
C ALA A 480 -1.64 14.87 -2.03
N TRP A 481 -1.82 16.04 -1.41
CA TRP A 481 -1.11 16.42 -0.19
C TRP A 481 -1.58 15.62 1.03
N ASP A 482 -2.89 15.44 1.18
CA ASP A 482 -3.50 14.66 2.26
C ASP A 482 -3.11 13.19 2.16
N LEU A 483 -3.14 12.62 0.95
CA LEU A 483 -2.62 11.29 0.65
C LEU A 483 -1.15 11.17 1.05
N GLN A 484 -0.32 12.14 0.66
CA GLN A 484 1.11 12.14 1.00
C GLN A 484 1.34 12.25 2.52
N ASN A 485 0.56 13.07 3.23
CA ASN A 485 0.60 13.17 4.69
C ASN A 485 0.17 11.87 5.35
N GLN A 486 -0.89 11.23 4.86
CA GLN A 486 -1.32 9.92 5.35
C GLN A 486 -0.24 8.88 5.12
N ILE A 487 0.36 8.79 3.93
CA ILE A 487 1.50 7.90 3.66
C ILE A 487 2.63 8.19 4.66
N THR A 488 2.92 9.46 4.97
CA THR A 488 3.91 9.85 5.98
C THR A 488 3.55 9.35 7.37
N LYS A 489 2.31 9.63 7.82
CA LYS A 489 1.79 9.24 9.12
C LYS A 489 1.83 7.72 9.28
N ARG A 490 1.34 6.98 8.27
CA ARG A 490 1.35 5.52 8.22
C ARG A 490 2.78 4.98 8.31
N TRP A 491 3.69 5.51 7.49
CA TRP A 491 5.11 5.13 7.53
C TRP A 491 5.72 5.31 8.93
N TRP A 492 5.45 6.43 9.61
CA TRP A 492 5.90 6.67 10.98
C TRP A 492 5.22 5.73 11.99
N LEU A 493 3.92 5.51 11.89
CA LEU A 493 3.18 4.62 12.77
C LEU A 493 3.68 3.17 12.65
N THR A 494 3.88 2.68 11.43
CA THR A 494 4.45 1.35 11.18
C THR A 494 5.87 1.25 11.76
N ARG A 495 6.70 2.28 11.59
CA ARG A 495 8.03 2.34 12.20
C ARG A 495 7.98 2.30 13.73
N MET A 496 7.06 3.05 14.31
CA MET A 496 6.86 3.12 15.77
C MET A 496 6.27 1.83 16.34
N GLN A 497 5.39 1.14 15.59
CA GLN A 497 4.90 -0.19 15.94
C GLN A 497 6.01 -1.24 15.86
N ARG A 498 6.84 -1.24 14.80
CA ARG A 498 8.03 -2.10 14.71
C ARG A 498 9.01 -1.85 15.87
N PHE A 499 9.16 -0.59 16.27
CA PHE A 499 9.91 -0.24 17.47
C PHE A 499 9.31 -0.85 18.74
N LYS A 500 7.99 -0.74 18.96
CA LYS A 500 7.32 -1.38 20.10
C LYS A 500 7.45 -2.91 20.07
N MET A 501 7.41 -3.52 18.87
CA MET A 501 7.56 -4.96 18.70
C MET A 501 8.90 -5.47 19.23
N PHE A 502 9.98 -4.70 19.16
CA PHE A 502 11.32 -5.10 19.66
C PHE A 502 11.30 -5.65 21.09
N CYS A 503 10.50 -5.04 21.97
CA CYS A 503 10.40 -5.45 23.37
C CYS A 503 9.42 -6.62 23.60
N THR A 504 8.69 -7.06 22.57
CA THR A 504 7.68 -8.13 22.68
C THR A 504 8.30 -9.52 22.56
N ARG A 505 7.67 -10.49 23.22
CA ARG A 505 8.05 -11.91 23.10
C ARG A 505 7.93 -12.40 21.65
N SER A 506 6.91 -11.94 20.91
CA SER A 506 6.67 -12.33 19.52
C SER A 506 7.83 -11.95 18.59
N TYR A 507 8.41 -10.77 18.75
CA TYR A 507 9.55 -10.34 17.95
C TYR A 507 10.83 -11.12 18.28
N ARG A 508 11.05 -11.43 19.56
CA ARG A 508 12.21 -12.25 19.96
C ARG A 508 12.15 -13.67 19.39
N ILE A 509 10.95 -14.22 19.28
CA ILE A 509 10.71 -15.49 18.58
C ILE A 509 10.98 -15.35 17.09
N SER A 510 10.53 -14.26 16.44
CA SER A 510 10.69 -14.09 14.99
C SER A 510 12.13 -13.83 14.53
N VAL A 511 12.97 -13.26 15.40
CA VAL A 511 14.41 -13.02 15.14
C VAL A 511 15.26 -14.26 15.42
N PHE A 512 14.74 -15.24 16.15
CA PHE A 512 15.46 -16.48 16.42
C PHE A 512 15.66 -17.29 15.13
N PRO A 513 16.88 -17.77 14.82
CA PRO A 513 17.14 -18.45 13.55
C PRO A 513 16.37 -19.77 13.44
N THR A 514 15.66 -19.95 12.31
CA THR A 514 14.93 -21.18 11.98
C THR A 514 15.81 -22.23 11.30
N GLN A 515 16.94 -21.80 10.72
CA GLN A 515 17.90 -22.67 10.02
C GLN A 515 19.19 -22.81 10.83
N GLU A 516 19.67 -24.04 10.95
CA GLU A 516 20.92 -24.41 11.65
C GLU A 516 22.15 -23.66 11.10
N ARG A 517 22.21 -23.50 9.77
CA ARG A 517 23.31 -22.84 9.07
C ARG A 517 23.58 -21.41 9.55
N THR A 518 22.56 -20.71 10.03
CA THR A 518 22.69 -19.34 10.54
C THR A 518 23.54 -19.29 11.81
N PHE A 519 23.39 -20.26 12.72
CA PHE A 519 24.19 -20.34 13.94
C PHE A 519 25.66 -20.61 13.60
N VAL A 520 25.91 -21.58 12.71
CA VAL A 520 27.26 -21.91 12.22
C VAL A 520 27.93 -20.70 11.57
N ALA A 521 27.23 -20.03 10.65
CA ALA A 521 27.77 -18.88 9.93
C ALA A 521 28.10 -17.71 10.86
N VAL A 522 27.22 -17.37 11.81
CA VAL A 522 27.47 -16.28 12.77
C VAL A 522 28.64 -16.63 13.69
N GLY A 523 28.73 -17.88 14.16
CA GLY A 523 29.83 -18.32 15.04
C GLY A 523 31.18 -18.32 14.34
N CYS A 524 31.26 -18.87 13.12
CA CYS A 524 32.48 -18.81 12.31
C CYS A 524 32.88 -17.38 11.98
N TYR A 525 31.90 -16.52 11.65
CA TYR A 525 32.16 -15.12 11.35
C TYR A 525 32.75 -14.37 12.56
N THR A 526 32.20 -14.54 13.77
CA THR A 526 32.72 -13.85 14.96
C THR A 526 34.13 -14.31 15.32
N ILE A 527 34.44 -15.60 15.15
CA ILE A 527 35.80 -16.14 15.33
C ILE A 527 36.79 -15.50 14.35
N ILE A 528 36.48 -15.52 13.05
CA ILE A 528 37.35 -14.94 12.02
C ILE A 528 37.51 -13.43 12.24
N ASN A 529 36.42 -12.73 12.54
CA ASN A 529 36.43 -11.29 12.79
C ASN A 529 37.34 -10.93 13.97
N ALA A 530 37.25 -11.68 15.08
CA ALA A 530 38.13 -11.52 16.22
C ALA A 530 39.59 -11.76 15.84
N ILE A 531 39.91 -12.87 15.16
CA ILE A 531 41.29 -13.19 14.71
C ILE A 531 41.90 -12.05 13.90
N ILE A 532 41.16 -11.53 12.91
CA ILE A 532 41.65 -10.43 12.10
C ILE A 532 41.81 -9.17 12.95
N ALA A 533 40.84 -8.83 13.81
CA ALA A 533 40.93 -7.66 14.69
C ALA A 533 42.17 -7.70 15.60
N LEU A 534 42.55 -8.88 16.08
CA LEU A 534 43.72 -9.09 16.93
C LEU A 534 45.03 -8.65 16.27
N CYS A 535 45.17 -8.86 14.95
CA CYS A 535 46.37 -8.49 14.20
C CYS A 535 46.64 -6.97 14.18
N PHE A 536 45.63 -6.14 14.47
CA PHE A 536 45.70 -4.69 14.41
C PHE A 536 45.58 -3.99 15.77
N ILE A 537 45.43 -4.75 16.86
CA ILE A 537 45.43 -4.20 18.23
C ILE A 537 46.87 -3.88 18.64
N GLN A 538 47.06 -2.72 19.27
CA GLN A 538 48.38 -2.35 19.78
C GLN A 538 48.79 -3.26 20.94
N ARG A 539 50.06 -3.71 20.95
CA ARG A 539 50.60 -4.63 21.96
C ARG A 539 50.34 -4.18 23.41
N GLN A 540 50.33 -2.87 23.68
CA GLN A 540 50.10 -2.32 25.02
C GLN A 540 48.70 -2.61 25.59
N TYR A 541 47.68 -2.81 24.75
CA TYR A 541 46.32 -3.12 25.20
C TYR A 541 45.96 -4.61 25.09
N PHE A 542 46.89 -5.45 24.62
CA PHE A 542 46.61 -6.87 24.45
C PHE A 542 46.38 -7.56 25.80
N LEU A 543 47.31 -7.38 26.75
CA LEU A 543 47.27 -8.08 28.05
C LEU A 543 46.01 -7.74 28.88
N PRO A 544 45.61 -6.45 29.04
CA PRO A 544 44.45 -6.11 29.87
C PRO A 544 43.11 -6.57 29.30
N TYR A 545 43.02 -6.85 27.99
CA TYR A 545 41.77 -7.19 27.29
C TYR A 545 41.76 -8.60 26.68
N VAL A 546 42.77 -9.43 26.97
CA VAL A 546 42.87 -10.79 26.43
C VAL A 546 41.66 -11.66 26.82
N TYR A 547 41.07 -11.46 28.00
CA TYR A 547 39.90 -12.20 28.45
C TYR A 547 38.63 -11.86 27.64
N LEU A 548 38.48 -10.60 27.21
CA LEU A 548 37.39 -10.21 26.32
C LEU A 548 37.50 -10.95 24.99
N TYR A 549 38.72 -11.08 24.47
CA TYR A 549 38.99 -11.80 23.24
C TYR A 549 38.67 -13.30 23.37
N MET A 550 39.16 -13.94 24.43
CA MET A 550 38.87 -15.35 24.72
C MET A 550 37.37 -15.58 24.90
N ALA A 551 36.65 -14.67 25.55
CA ALA A 551 35.20 -14.76 25.71
C ALA A 551 34.46 -14.67 24.37
N VAL A 552 34.82 -13.75 23.48
CA VAL A 552 34.22 -13.62 22.14
C VAL A 552 34.47 -14.88 21.29
N MET A 553 35.70 -15.41 21.32
CA MET A 553 36.07 -16.64 20.62
C MET A 553 35.33 -17.87 21.17
N ALA A 554 35.22 -18.00 22.49
CA ALA A 554 34.48 -19.08 23.13
C ALA A 554 32.99 -19.02 22.79
N LEU A 555 32.37 -17.83 22.89
CA LEU A 555 30.96 -17.62 22.52
C LEU A 555 30.72 -17.91 21.03
N GLY A 556 31.62 -17.50 20.14
CA GLY A 556 31.55 -17.83 18.70
C GLY A 556 31.61 -19.34 18.45
N THR A 557 32.48 -20.04 19.18
CA THR A 557 32.63 -21.50 19.06
C THR A 557 31.39 -22.23 19.58
N ILE A 558 30.86 -21.81 20.74
CA ILE A 558 29.60 -22.33 21.29
C ILE A 558 28.46 -22.13 20.29
N LEU A 559 28.38 -20.96 19.66
CA LEU A 559 27.35 -20.67 18.65
C LEU A 559 27.47 -21.59 17.44
N ALA A 560 28.70 -21.80 16.94
CA ALA A 560 28.95 -22.61 15.76
C ALA A 560 28.61 -24.09 16.00
N LEU A 561 28.84 -24.59 17.22
CA LEU A 561 28.57 -25.96 17.62
C LEU A 561 27.15 -26.19 18.14
N TYR A 562 26.38 -25.13 18.42
CA TYR A 562 25.04 -25.23 19.00
C TYR A 562 24.09 -26.17 18.23
N PRO A 563 24.04 -26.16 16.88
CA PRO A 563 23.20 -27.11 16.12
C PRO A 563 23.56 -28.59 16.30
N ALA A 564 24.81 -28.90 16.67
CA ALA A 564 25.26 -30.28 16.91
C ALA A 564 24.94 -30.78 18.32
N LEU A 565 24.48 -29.90 19.22
CA LEU A 565 24.11 -30.28 20.59
C LEU A 565 22.73 -30.94 20.60
N HIS A 566 22.57 -31.98 21.42
CA HIS A 566 21.29 -32.69 21.60
C HIS A 566 20.16 -31.77 22.13
N ALA A 567 20.52 -30.62 22.70
CA ALA A 567 19.60 -29.59 23.18
C ALA A 567 19.05 -28.68 22.05
N TYR A 568 19.51 -28.82 20.81
CA TYR A 568 19.01 -28.04 19.68
C TYR A 568 17.54 -28.39 19.39
N GLN A 569 16.66 -27.40 19.50
CA GLN A 569 15.25 -27.51 19.13
C GLN A 569 14.93 -26.50 18.03
N LYS A 570 14.33 -26.97 16.95
CA LYS A 570 13.88 -26.12 15.84
C LYS A 570 12.80 -25.17 16.35
N GLY A 571 13.13 -23.88 16.42
CA GLY A 571 12.26 -22.85 16.97
C GLY A 571 12.63 -22.37 18.38
N GLY A 572 13.57 -22.99 19.08
CA GLY A 572 14.15 -22.51 20.35
C GLY A 572 13.23 -22.57 21.58
N THR A 573 13.82 -22.47 22.77
CA THR A 573 13.08 -22.36 24.05
C THR A 573 12.85 -20.90 24.44
N PRO A 574 11.88 -20.59 25.34
CA PRO A 574 11.64 -19.22 25.81
C PRO A 574 12.89 -18.51 26.36
N LEU A 575 13.80 -19.28 26.98
CA LEU A 575 15.08 -18.79 27.48
C LEU A 575 16.00 -18.35 26.32
N LEU A 576 16.13 -19.20 25.29
CA LEU A 576 16.95 -18.94 24.11
C LEU A 576 16.42 -17.75 23.28
N HIS A 577 15.11 -17.57 23.20
CA HIS A 577 14.50 -16.40 22.56
C HIS A 577 14.95 -15.09 23.21
N ASN A 578 15.17 -15.08 24.53
CA ASN A 578 15.65 -13.90 25.25
C ASN A 578 17.17 -13.73 25.14
N LEU A 579 17.93 -14.83 25.17
CA LEU A 579 19.40 -14.79 25.12
C LEU A 579 19.95 -14.41 23.74
N TRP A 580 19.30 -14.85 22.65
CA TRP A 580 19.81 -14.63 21.30
C TRP A 580 20.04 -13.15 20.94
N PRO A 581 19.08 -12.22 21.15
CA PRO A 581 19.31 -10.80 20.91
C PRO A 581 20.41 -10.20 21.79
N MET A 582 20.54 -10.64 23.04
CA MET A 582 21.61 -10.20 23.96
C MET A 582 22.98 -10.63 23.45
N LEU A 583 23.08 -11.87 22.95
CA LEU A 583 24.30 -12.41 22.38
C LEU A 583 24.71 -11.64 21.11
N LEU A 584 23.76 -11.38 20.19
CA LEU A 584 24.02 -10.56 19.01
C LEU A 584 24.42 -9.13 19.38
N PHE A 585 23.83 -8.55 20.42
CA PHE A 585 24.22 -7.23 20.90
C PHE A 585 25.68 -7.21 21.38
N LEU A 586 26.07 -8.19 22.18
CA LEU A 586 27.45 -8.32 22.67
C LEU A 586 28.43 -8.55 21.51
N LEU A 587 28.14 -9.51 20.63
CA LEU A 587 29.07 -9.97 19.59
C LEU A 587 29.17 -9.03 18.38
N LEU A 588 28.08 -8.36 17.99
CA LEU A 588 28.06 -7.53 16.77
C LEU A 588 28.16 -6.03 17.05
N PHE A 589 27.89 -5.56 18.28
CA PHE A 589 27.93 -4.14 18.60
C PHE A 589 28.99 -3.80 19.65
N ILE A 590 28.94 -4.44 20.83
CA ILE A 590 29.87 -4.11 21.94
C ILE A 590 31.30 -4.54 21.61
N ALA A 591 31.52 -5.84 21.35
CA ALA A 591 32.88 -6.37 21.16
C ALA A 591 33.60 -5.74 19.96
N PRO A 592 32.98 -5.58 18.77
CA PRO A 592 33.64 -4.97 17.62
C PRO A 592 33.95 -3.49 17.83
N LEU A 593 33.08 -2.75 18.54
CA LEU A 593 33.33 -1.35 18.89
C LEU A 593 34.51 -1.22 19.87
N GLN A 594 34.64 -2.14 20.82
CA GLN A 594 35.78 -2.20 21.72
C GLN A 594 37.06 -2.61 20.98
N PHE A 595 37.00 -3.56 20.04
CA PHE A 595 38.14 -3.91 19.20
C PHE A 595 38.61 -2.73 18.35
N ALA A 596 37.68 -1.98 17.74
CA ALA A 596 38.00 -0.77 16.99
C ALA A 596 38.80 0.23 17.84
N LYS A 597 38.40 0.43 19.09
CA LYS A 597 39.08 1.30 20.04
C LYS A 597 40.46 0.78 20.47
N LEU A 598 40.59 -0.51 20.75
CA LEU A 598 41.88 -1.14 21.10
C LEU A 598 42.88 -1.10 19.92
N GLY A 599 42.36 -1.13 18.70
CA GLY A 599 43.12 -0.93 17.47
C GLY A 599 43.33 0.54 17.08
N HIS A 600 43.04 1.50 17.99
CA HIS A 600 43.10 2.95 17.73
C HIS A 600 42.41 3.38 16.43
N TYR A 601 41.29 2.72 16.14
CA TYR A 601 40.47 2.96 14.94
C TYR A 601 41.25 2.82 13.63
N SER A 602 42.22 1.90 13.57
CA SER A 602 42.88 1.57 12.31
C SER A 602 41.86 1.19 11.22
N PRO A 603 42.15 1.48 9.93
CA PRO A 603 41.19 1.28 8.83
C PRO A 603 40.60 -0.12 8.78
N MET A 604 41.40 -1.16 9.02
CA MET A 604 40.93 -2.54 8.99
C MET A 604 39.96 -2.87 10.14
N VAL A 605 40.26 -2.43 11.37
CA VAL A 605 39.36 -2.74 12.50
C VAL A 605 38.08 -1.91 12.43
N CYS A 606 38.15 -0.69 11.90
CA CYS A 606 36.97 0.06 11.53
C CYS A 606 36.15 -0.68 10.45
N ALA A 607 36.81 -1.28 9.46
CA ALA A 607 36.12 -2.05 8.45
C ALA A 607 35.40 -3.27 9.02
N LEU A 608 36.05 -3.99 9.94
CA LEU A 608 35.43 -5.10 10.67
C LEU A 608 34.26 -4.62 11.53
N TRP A 609 34.37 -3.50 12.23
CA TRP A 609 33.27 -2.92 13.02
C TRP A 609 32.05 -2.63 12.15
N VAL A 610 32.23 -1.96 11.00
CA VAL A 610 31.11 -1.65 10.12
C VAL A 610 30.55 -2.92 9.44
N SER A 611 31.38 -3.93 9.15
CA SER A 611 30.90 -5.25 8.69
C SER A 611 29.97 -5.90 9.72
N ASN A 612 30.29 -5.79 11.01
CA ASN A 612 29.42 -6.27 12.09
C ASN A 612 28.09 -5.51 12.14
N LEU A 613 28.07 -4.20 11.84
CA LEU A 613 26.82 -3.43 11.69
C LEU A 613 25.98 -3.95 10.52
N GLY A 614 26.60 -4.25 9.37
CA GLY A 614 25.93 -4.85 8.22
C GLY A 614 25.30 -6.20 8.52
N LEU A 615 26.06 -7.10 9.16
CA LEU A 615 25.52 -8.39 9.61
C LEU A 615 24.40 -8.19 10.64
N GLY A 616 24.55 -7.22 11.55
CA GLY A 616 23.52 -6.81 12.49
C GLY A 616 22.22 -6.42 11.81
N ILE A 617 22.26 -5.66 10.71
CA ILE A 617 21.08 -5.25 9.91
C ILE A 617 20.48 -6.42 9.13
N VAL A 618 21.28 -7.43 8.77
CA VAL A 618 20.78 -8.64 8.09
C VAL A 618 20.07 -9.57 9.08
N LEU A 619 20.63 -9.75 10.28
CA LEU A 619 20.06 -10.65 11.29
C LEU A 619 18.94 -9.98 12.10
N LEU A 620 19.06 -8.69 12.37
CA LEU A 620 18.08 -7.87 13.09
C LEU A 620 17.41 -6.89 12.11
N SER A 621 16.47 -6.06 12.55
CA SER A 621 15.94 -4.98 11.69
C SER A 621 16.85 -3.75 11.73
N LEU A 622 16.89 -2.96 10.64
CA LEU A 622 17.70 -1.74 10.54
C LEU A 622 17.47 -0.81 11.73
N GLU A 623 16.22 -0.69 12.17
CA GLU A 623 15.81 0.11 13.33
C GLU A 623 16.46 -0.41 14.61
N THR A 624 16.35 -1.72 14.86
CA THR A 624 16.90 -2.34 16.07
C THR A 624 18.42 -2.29 16.10
N SER A 625 19.08 -2.54 14.98
CA SER A 625 20.54 -2.40 14.87
C SER A 625 20.97 -0.95 15.16
N SER A 626 20.20 0.04 14.71
CA SER A 626 20.50 1.46 14.94
C SER A 626 20.38 1.84 16.43
N ILE A 627 19.38 1.30 17.13
CA ILE A 627 19.20 1.52 18.58
C ILE A 627 20.29 0.82 19.38
N LEU A 628 20.54 -0.46 19.07
CA LEU A 628 21.62 -1.22 19.70
C LEU A 628 22.96 -0.54 19.49
N LEU A 629 23.22 0.00 18.29
CA LEU A 629 24.40 0.82 18.03
C LEU A 629 24.45 2.06 18.93
N ALA A 630 23.36 2.82 19.06
CA ALA A 630 23.31 4.00 19.94
C ALA A 630 23.56 3.63 21.42
N VAL A 631 22.97 2.53 21.90
CA VAL A 631 23.20 2.02 23.27
C VAL A 631 24.63 1.54 23.44
N ALA A 632 25.18 0.80 22.47
CA ALA A 632 26.58 0.37 22.48
C ALA A 632 27.53 1.58 22.52
N LEU A 633 27.29 2.62 21.71
CA LEU A 633 28.05 3.87 21.73
C LEU A 633 27.96 4.60 23.08
N GLY A 634 26.83 4.53 23.76
CA GLY A 634 26.66 5.05 25.12
C GLY A 634 27.46 4.27 26.16
N ILE A 635 27.31 2.94 26.19
CA ILE A 635 28.06 2.04 27.10
C ILE A 635 29.57 2.16 26.86
N HIS A 636 29.98 2.30 25.60
CA HIS A 636 31.38 2.42 25.19
C HIS A 636 32.13 3.59 25.83
N GLN A 637 31.44 4.67 26.18
CA GLN A 637 32.07 5.81 26.87
C GLN A 637 32.54 5.45 28.29
N ALA A 638 31.94 4.43 28.91
CA ALA A 638 32.24 4.02 30.28
C ALA A 638 33.29 2.90 30.39
N ILE A 639 33.64 2.22 29.28
CA ILE A 639 34.62 1.13 29.29
C ILE A 639 36.02 1.69 28.99
N PRO A 640 37.06 1.45 29.82
CA PRO A 640 38.42 1.90 29.52
C PRO A 640 38.97 1.20 28.26
N PRO A 641 40.00 1.75 27.58
CA PRO A 641 40.67 3.03 27.85
C PRO A 641 39.71 4.21 27.59
N TYR A 642 39.76 5.30 28.36
CA TYR A 642 38.82 6.41 28.12
C TYR A 642 39.23 7.23 26.89
N THR A 643 38.71 6.85 25.72
CA THR A 643 38.86 7.61 24.48
C THR A 643 37.55 8.35 24.20
N THR A 644 37.60 9.66 23.96
CA THR A 644 36.43 10.47 23.64
C THR A 644 35.82 10.03 22.30
N CYS A 645 34.77 9.19 22.35
CA CYS A 645 34.05 8.71 21.17
C CYS A 645 33.45 9.85 20.33
N LEU A 646 33.17 11.01 20.95
CA LEU A 646 32.49 12.14 20.34
C LEU A 646 33.39 13.35 20.01
N ALA A 647 34.71 13.19 20.07
CA ALA A 647 35.63 14.19 19.54
C ALA A 647 35.89 13.95 18.04
N LEU A 648 34.83 13.93 17.21
CA LEU A 648 34.95 13.95 15.74
C LEU A 648 35.81 15.11 15.22
N ALA A 649 36.05 16.13 16.07
CA ALA A 649 36.93 17.27 15.80
C ALA A 649 38.43 17.02 16.08
N SER A 650 38.80 15.97 16.84
CA SER A 650 40.21 15.62 17.14
C SER A 650 40.64 14.29 16.51
N TRP A 651 39.85 13.76 15.58
CA TRP A 651 40.25 12.62 14.76
C TRP A 651 41.19 13.16 13.71
N GLY A 652 42.32 12.50 13.43
CA GLY A 652 42.85 12.53 12.08
C GLY A 652 41.90 11.70 11.21
N LEU A 653 40.86 12.31 10.62
CA LEU A 653 40.07 11.61 9.62
C LEU A 653 41.03 11.28 8.46
N SER A 654 41.44 10.02 8.35
CA SER A 654 42.22 9.55 7.21
C SER A 654 41.29 9.22 6.05
N ILE A 655 41.78 9.40 4.82
CA ILE A 655 41.03 9.09 3.60
C ILE A 655 40.65 7.60 3.57
N GLU A 656 41.52 6.72 4.10
CA GLU A 656 41.29 5.28 4.23
C GLU A 656 40.07 4.96 5.10
N LEU A 657 39.90 5.66 6.22
CA LEU A 657 38.73 5.51 7.09
C LEU A 657 37.44 5.91 6.36
N VAL A 658 37.50 6.99 5.57
CA VAL A 658 36.34 7.45 4.79
C VAL A 658 35.98 6.46 3.68
N LEU A 659 36.95 5.98 2.90
CA LEU A 659 36.70 4.98 1.86
C LEU A 659 36.19 3.65 2.41
N ALA A 660 36.79 3.17 3.51
CA ALA A 660 36.29 1.98 4.20
C ALA A 660 34.84 2.20 4.67
N SER A 661 34.54 3.35 5.27
CA SER A 661 33.17 3.67 5.69
C SER A 661 32.20 3.74 4.50
N MET A 662 32.63 4.25 3.33
CA MET A 662 31.79 4.34 2.12
C MET A 662 31.51 2.96 1.52
N LEU A 663 32.53 2.11 1.35
CA LEU A 663 32.37 0.75 0.82
C LEU A 663 31.46 -0.08 1.70
N ILE A 664 31.57 0.08 3.01
CA ILE A 664 30.78 -0.72 3.93
C ILE A 664 29.39 -0.11 4.12
N THR A 665 29.22 1.21 4.01
CA THR A 665 27.90 1.82 3.89
C THR A 665 27.19 1.32 2.62
N ALA A 666 27.91 1.20 1.50
CA ALA A 666 27.38 0.62 0.28
C ALA A 666 27.03 -0.87 0.46
N ALA A 667 27.86 -1.65 1.16
CA ALA A 667 27.56 -3.04 1.51
C ALA A 667 26.34 -3.16 2.44
N ILE A 668 26.22 -2.28 3.45
CA ILE A 668 25.06 -2.19 4.35
C ILE A 668 23.79 -1.87 3.56
N ILE A 669 23.84 -0.87 2.68
CA ILE A 669 22.72 -0.50 1.83
C ILE A 669 22.36 -1.67 0.91
N GLY A 670 23.34 -2.32 0.28
CA GLY A 670 23.14 -3.47 -0.59
C GLY A 670 22.53 -4.67 0.13
N LEU A 671 23.05 -5.03 1.31
CA LEU A 671 22.51 -6.10 2.15
C LEU A 671 21.12 -5.75 2.71
N GLY A 672 20.89 -4.49 3.05
CA GLY A 672 19.58 -3.98 3.47
C GLY A 672 18.55 -4.04 2.34
N ILE A 673 18.94 -3.67 1.12
CA ILE A 673 18.11 -3.81 -0.09
C ILE A 673 17.84 -5.29 -0.36
N TYR A 674 18.86 -6.16 -0.31
CA TYR A 674 18.70 -7.60 -0.49
C TYR A 674 17.72 -8.19 0.54
N LYS A 675 17.89 -7.86 1.83
CA LYS A 675 16.97 -8.27 2.89
C LYS A 675 15.56 -7.74 2.64
N TYR A 676 15.39 -6.47 2.29
CA TYR A 676 14.09 -5.90 1.96
C TYR A 676 13.42 -6.64 0.79
N LEU A 677 14.16 -6.91 -0.29
CA LEU A 677 13.65 -7.63 -1.45
C LEU A 677 13.29 -9.07 -1.10
N ARG A 678 14.12 -9.75 -0.33
CA ARG A 678 13.86 -11.11 0.18
C ARG A 678 12.62 -11.14 1.05
N ASP A 679 12.56 -10.30 2.07
CA ASP A 679 11.44 -10.26 3.03
C ASP A 679 10.14 -9.87 2.30
N LYS A 680 10.20 -8.97 1.31
CA LYS A 680 9.08 -8.65 0.41
C LYS A 680 8.65 -9.86 -0.42
N ALA A 681 9.61 -10.62 -0.98
CA ALA A 681 9.30 -11.84 -1.72
C ALA A 681 8.67 -12.91 -0.83
N THR A 682 9.16 -13.07 0.40
CA THR A 682 8.58 -13.98 1.40
C THR A 682 7.19 -13.54 1.84
N ALA A 683 6.97 -12.25 2.09
CA ALA A 683 5.65 -11.71 2.41
C ALA A 683 4.67 -11.95 1.26
N LYS A 684 5.10 -11.71 0.02
CA LYS A 684 4.31 -12.02 -1.18
C LYS A 684 3.98 -13.51 -1.27
N LEU A 685 4.94 -14.40 -0.98
CA LEU A 685 4.71 -15.84 -0.94
C LEU A 685 3.67 -16.21 0.13
N ASN A 686 3.80 -15.68 1.35
CA ASN A 686 2.88 -15.94 2.47
C ASN A 686 1.47 -15.42 2.17
N ILE A 687 1.34 -14.26 1.52
CA ILE A 687 0.03 -13.73 1.14
C ILE A 687 -0.55 -14.56 -0.01
N ILE A 688 0.24 -14.97 -1.01
CA ILE A 688 -0.21 -15.92 -2.04
C ILE A 688 -0.66 -17.24 -1.40
N GLU A 689 0.06 -17.73 -0.39
CA GLU A 689 -0.32 -18.91 0.38
C GLU A 689 -1.61 -18.67 1.16
N LEU A 690 -1.79 -17.50 1.79
CA LEU A 690 -3.03 -17.13 2.48
C LEU A 690 -4.21 -17.01 1.51
N THR A 691 -4.03 -16.37 0.35
CA THR A 691 -5.03 -16.26 -0.71
C THR A 691 -5.35 -17.63 -1.27
N ARG A 692 -4.35 -18.50 -1.50
CA ARG A 692 -4.57 -19.90 -1.88
C ARG A 692 -5.24 -20.70 -0.78
N THR A 693 -4.97 -20.42 0.50
CA THR A 693 -5.62 -21.08 1.63
C THR A 693 -7.06 -20.60 1.74
N TYR A 694 -7.34 -19.33 1.42
CA TYR A 694 -8.69 -18.77 1.37
C TYR A 694 -9.46 -19.32 0.16
N GLU A 695 -8.85 -19.37 -1.02
CA GLU A 695 -9.38 -20.03 -2.21
C GLU A 695 -9.56 -21.53 -1.96
N GLN A 696 -8.59 -22.22 -1.35
CA GLN A 696 -8.71 -23.62 -0.97
C GLN A 696 -9.73 -23.81 0.11
N ARG A 697 -9.93 -22.87 1.04
CA ARG A 697 -10.97 -22.93 2.07
C ARG A 697 -12.34 -22.70 1.47
N ILE A 698 -12.49 -21.77 0.53
CA ILE A 698 -13.72 -21.57 -0.25
C ILE A 698 -13.97 -22.78 -1.13
N SER A 699 -12.92 -23.32 -1.76
CA SER A 699 -12.97 -24.54 -2.57
C SER A 699 -13.28 -25.75 -1.71
N LEU A 700 -12.72 -25.85 -0.50
CA LEU A 700 -12.96 -26.91 0.48
C LEU A 700 -14.34 -26.74 1.11
N GLU A 701 -14.82 -25.54 1.40
CA GLU A 701 -16.20 -25.28 1.85
C GLU A 701 -17.17 -25.57 0.70
N ALA A 702 -16.80 -25.30 -0.56
CA ALA A 702 -17.54 -25.70 -1.76
C ALA A 702 -17.45 -27.21 -2.05
N ILE A 703 -16.35 -27.87 -1.70
CA ILE A 703 -16.14 -29.33 -1.80
C ILE A 703 -16.79 -30.04 -0.61
N TYR A 704 -16.85 -29.44 0.58
CA TYR A 704 -17.59 -29.92 1.75
C TYR A 704 -19.09 -29.69 1.56
N SER A 705 -19.50 -28.63 0.84
CA SER A 705 -20.87 -28.47 0.37
C SER A 705 -21.20 -29.42 -0.80
N GLN A 706 -20.22 -29.79 -1.64
CA GLN A 706 -20.34 -30.94 -2.55
C GLN A 706 -20.26 -32.30 -1.84
N ALA A 707 -19.58 -32.43 -0.70
CA ALA A 707 -19.58 -33.66 0.09
C ALA A 707 -20.93 -33.87 0.77
N HIS A 708 -21.73 -32.81 0.89
CA HIS A 708 -23.16 -32.88 1.16
C HIS A 708 -24.02 -33.20 -0.07
N TRP A 709 -23.46 -33.34 -1.28
CA TRP A 709 -24.15 -34.10 -2.33
C TRP A 709 -24.43 -35.52 -1.87
N ALA A 710 -23.60 -36.15 -1.03
CA ALA A 710 -23.93 -37.46 -0.47
C ALA A 710 -25.11 -37.43 0.52
N ARG A 711 -25.52 -36.25 1.01
CA ARG A 711 -26.77 -36.06 1.77
C ARG A 711 -27.94 -35.60 0.90
N LEU A 712 -27.65 -35.04 -0.26
CA LEU A 712 -28.59 -34.74 -1.35
C LEU A 712 -28.63 -35.87 -2.40
N ASP A 713 -27.94 -36.99 -2.18
CA ASP A 713 -27.98 -38.13 -3.08
C ASP A 713 -29.20 -39.00 -2.73
N ALA A 714 -30.36 -38.40 -2.99
CA ALA A 714 -31.37 -39.09 -3.75
C ALA A 714 -31.26 -38.66 -5.22
N THR A 715 -30.07 -38.46 -5.80
CA THR A 715 -29.83 -38.01 -7.20
C THR A 715 -28.83 -38.85 -8.00
N ALA A 716 -28.63 -40.11 -7.64
CA ALA A 716 -29.12 -41.18 -8.52
C ALA A 716 -30.65 -41.10 -8.65
N GLY A 717 -31.39 -40.71 -7.59
CA GLY A 717 -32.85 -40.66 -7.59
C GLY A 717 -33.53 -39.53 -8.38
N GLY A 718 -33.10 -38.25 -8.38
CA GLY A 718 -33.86 -37.12 -8.93
C GLY A 718 -33.82 -36.91 -10.45
N THR A 719 -32.69 -37.21 -11.11
CA THR A 719 -32.58 -37.25 -12.58
C THR A 719 -33.23 -38.52 -13.15
N LEU A 720 -33.05 -39.65 -12.48
CA LEU A 720 -33.75 -40.91 -12.73
C LEU A 720 -35.27 -40.79 -12.48
N LEU A 721 -35.70 -40.04 -11.46
CA LEU A 721 -37.12 -39.77 -11.18
C LEU A 721 -37.77 -38.90 -12.25
N ARG A 722 -37.01 -38.00 -12.88
CA ARG A 722 -37.48 -37.19 -14.01
C ARG A 722 -37.60 -38.01 -15.30
N GLU A 723 -36.66 -38.92 -15.56
CA GLU A 723 -36.75 -39.88 -16.67
C GLU A 723 -37.86 -40.92 -16.46
N MET A 724 -38.01 -41.46 -15.25
CA MET A 724 -39.12 -42.35 -14.86
C MET A 724 -40.47 -41.64 -14.91
N GLY A 725 -40.53 -40.37 -14.48
CA GLY A 725 -41.73 -39.54 -14.58
C GLY A 725 -42.16 -39.32 -16.04
N HIS A 726 -41.22 -39.04 -16.94
CA HIS A 726 -41.51 -38.91 -18.37
C HIS A 726 -41.94 -40.23 -19.04
N ALA A 727 -41.27 -41.35 -18.74
CA ALA A 727 -41.62 -42.67 -19.27
C ALA A 727 -43.00 -43.17 -18.75
N LEU A 728 -43.31 -42.93 -17.47
CA LEU A 728 -44.61 -43.26 -16.90
C LEU A 728 -45.73 -42.35 -17.42
N GLN A 729 -45.45 -41.08 -17.71
CA GLN A 729 -46.45 -40.17 -18.27
C GLN A 729 -46.87 -40.59 -19.68
N GLU A 730 -45.91 -41.05 -20.51
CA GLU A 730 -46.16 -41.62 -21.84
C GLU A 730 -46.96 -42.94 -21.77
N ILE A 731 -46.68 -43.81 -20.80
CA ILE A 731 -47.45 -45.03 -20.51
C ILE A 731 -48.84 -44.72 -19.90
N SER A 732 -48.94 -43.66 -19.09
CA SER A 732 -50.19 -43.25 -18.46
C SER A 732 -51.21 -42.74 -19.46
N GLU A 733 -50.79 -42.04 -20.53
CA GLU A 733 -51.69 -41.59 -21.60
C GLU A 733 -52.30 -42.79 -22.37
N VAL A 734 -51.56 -43.89 -22.47
CA VAL A 734 -52.03 -45.15 -23.09
C VAL A 734 -53.01 -45.90 -22.17
N LEU A 735 -52.75 -45.94 -20.86
CA LEU A 735 -53.57 -46.65 -19.86
C LEU A 735 -54.79 -45.84 -19.36
N TYR A 736 -54.77 -44.51 -19.46
CA TYR A 736 -55.89 -43.62 -19.11
C TYR A 736 -57.14 -43.91 -19.94
N LYS A 737 -56.96 -44.49 -21.15
CA LYS A 737 -58.05 -44.99 -22.00
C LYS A 737 -58.80 -46.20 -21.40
N GLN A 738 -58.25 -46.87 -20.38
CA GLN A 738 -58.81 -48.10 -19.82
C GLN A 738 -59.35 -47.97 -18.37
N ASN A 739 -58.95 -46.96 -17.57
CA ASN A 739 -59.60 -46.66 -16.28
C ASN A 739 -59.31 -45.23 -15.73
N PRO A 740 -60.25 -44.25 -15.85
CA PRO A 740 -59.93 -42.82 -15.86
C PRO A 740 -59.83 -42.09 -14.49
N THR A 741 -60.34 -42.62 -13.38
CA THR A 741 -60.52 -41.83 -12.13
C THR A 741 -59.44 -42.08 -11.06
N GLY A 742 -58.99 -43.31 -10.87
CA GLY A 742 -57.94 -43.63 -9.87
C GLY A 742 -56.56 -43.10 -10.25
N LEU A 743 -56.17 -43.25 -11.52
CA LEU A 743 -54.82 -42.93 -12.01
C LEU A 743 -54.52 -41.42 -12.03
N ARG A 744 -55.55 -40.59 -12.29
CA ARG A 744 -55.41 -39.12 -12.34
C ARG A 744 -54.97 -38.54 -10.98
N ASN A 745 -55.53 -39.08 -9.90
CA ASN A 745 -55.25 -38.59 -8.55
C ASN A 745 -53.83 -38.94 -8.12
N GLU A 746 -53.31 -40.11 -8.52
CA GLU A 746 -51.93 -40.51 -8.24
C GLU A 746 -50.91 -39.65 -8.99
N ILE A 747 -51.16 -39.32 -10.26
CA ILE A 747 -50.27 -38.45 -11.06
C ILE A 747 -50.23 -37.02 -10.48
N VAL A 748 -51.37 -36.46 -10.08
CA VAL A 748 -51.43 -35.13 -9.44
C VAL A 748 -50.69 -35.13 -8.09
N SER A 749 -50.85 -36.20 -7.30
CA SER A 749 -50.12 -36.37 -6.04
C SER A 749 -48.61 -36.45 -6.25
N PHE A 750 -48.15 -37.17 -7.27
CA PHE A 750 -46.73 -37.28 -7.62
C PHE A 750 -46.14 -35.94 -8.07
N ASN A 751 -46.80 -35.19 -8.95
CA ASN A 751 -46.34 -33.87 -9.39
C ASN A 751 -46.25 -32.86 -8.24
N LYS A 752 -47.20 -32.89 -7.30
CA LYS A 752 -47.17 -32.04 -6.10
C LYS A 752 -45.98 -32.38 -5.19
N LYS A 753 -45.61 -33.65 -5.07
CA LYS A 753 -44.41 -34.09 -4.34
C LYS A 753 -43.13 -33.66 -5.04
N LEU A 754 -43.07 -33.76 -6.37
CA LEU A 754 -41.92 -33.34 -7.17
C LEU A 754 -41.66 -31.83 -7.06
N GLN A 755 -42.71 -31.01 -7.07
CA GLN A 755 -42.59 -29.56 -6.93
C GLN A 755 -42.06 -29.16 -5.55
N LYS A 756 -42.60 -29.75 -4.47
CA LYS A 756 -42.10 -29.52 -3.10
C LYS A 756 -40.65 -29.93 -2.91
N PHE A 757 -40.23 -31.03 -3.55
CA PHE A 757 -38.84 -31.46 -3.54
C PHE A 757 -37.94 -30.44 -4.24
N SER A 758 -38.35 -29.92 -5.40
CA SER A 758 -37.64 -28.85 -6.12
C SER A 758 -37.50 -27.58 -5.27
N ASP A 759 -38.58 -27.14 -4.61
CA ASP A 759 -38.56 -25.97 -3.75
C ASP A 759 -37.62 -26.15 -2.55
N CYS A 760 -37.57 -27.37 -1.99
CA CYS A 760 -36.62 -27.71 -0.94
C CYS A 760 -35.16 -27.64 -1.40
N LEU A 761 -34.85 -28.13 -2.60
CA LEU A 761 -33.51 -28.04 -3.18
C LEU A 761 -33.08 -26.60 -3.42
N ALA A 762 -33.97 -25.77 -3.97
CA ALA A 762 -33.71 -24.36 -4.23
C ALA A 762 -33.46 -23.57 -2.94
N TRP A 763 -34.31 -23.78 -1.92
CA TRP A 763 -34.14 -23.17 -0.60
C TRP A 763 -32.84 -23.60 0.06
N ARG A 764 -32.47 -24.88 -0.03
CA ARG A 764 -31.23 -25.38 0.58
C ARG A 764 -29.99 -24.85 -0.10
N ALA A 765 -30.01 -24.75 -1.43
CA ALA A 765 -28.96 -24.07 -2.18
C ALA A 765 -28.84 -22.59 -1.79
N GLN A 766 -29.94 -21.93 -1.45
CA GLN A 766 -29.95 -20.55 -0.95
C GLN A 766 -29.38 -20.41 0.47
N GLU A 767 -29.75 -21.31 1.38
CA GLU A 767 -29.27 -21.34 2.77
C GLU A 767 -27.76 -21.64 2.87
N GLU A 768 -27.28 -22.64 2.14
CA GLU A 768 -25.86 -23.03 2.09
C GLU A 768 -24.98 -21.96 1.43
N ARG A 769 -25.55 -21.13 0.54
CA ARG A 769 -24.84 -20.00 -0.09
C ARG A 769 -24.90 -18.71 0.73
N SER A 770 -25.73 -18.66 1.78
CA SER A 770 -25.84 -17.48 2.62
C SER A 770 -24.77 -17.49 3.73
N LEU A 771 -23.96 -16.44 3.80
CA LEU A 771 -22.96 -16.32 4.85
C LEU A 771 -23.64 -16.16 6.21
N LYS A 772 -23.34 -17.06 7.16
CA LYS A 772 -23.81 -17.00 8.56
C LYS A 772 -22.65 -16.76 9.52
N LEU A 773 -22.85 -15.83 10.45
CA LEU A 773 -21.83 -15.40 11.41
C LEU A 773 -21.76 -16.34 12.61
N ASN A 774 -20.56 -16.46 13.19
CA ASN A 774 -20.40 -17.09 14.49
C ASN A 774 -20.57 -16.03 15.59
N LYS A 775 -21.52 -16.23 16.51
CA LYS A 775 -21.79 -15.30 17.62
C LYS A 775 -20.53 -15.01 18.46
N LYS A 776 -19.63 -16.00 18.61
CA LYS A 776 -18.38 -15.86 19.38
C LYS A 776 -17.33 -14.99 18.68
N SER A 777 -17.44 -14.83 17.36
CA SER A 777 -16.49 -14.05 16.55
C SER A 777 -16.79 -12.55 16.55
N ILE A 778 -17.98 -12.12 16.96
CA ILE A 778 -18.37 -10.70 16.93
C ILE A 778 -17.71 -9.92 18.06
N GLN A 779 -16.84 -8.97 17.69
CA GLN A 779 -16.04 -8.17 18.63
C GLN A 779 -16.01 -6.69 18.21
N PRO A 780 -15.85 -5.76 19.17
CA PRO A 780 -15.57 -4.36 18.84
C PRO A 780 -14.22 -4.26 18.13
N THR A 781 -14.24 -3.85 16.86
CA THR A 781 -13.07 -3.83 15.98
C THR A 781 -12.65 -2.39 15.66
N PRO A 782 -11.39 -2.01 15.91
CA PRO A 782 -10.88 -0.66 15.64
C PRO A 782 -10.63 -0.38 14.16
N LEU A 783 -11.35 0.59 13.61
CA LEU A 783 -11.42 0.86 12.16
C LEU A 783 -10.09 1.30 11.55
N GLU A 784 -9.42 2.30 12.15
CA GLU A 784 -8.20 2.87 11.57
C GLU A 784 -7.08 1.81 11.52
N SER A 785 -6.89 1.03 12.58
CA SER A 785 -5.89 -0.05 12.58
C SER A 785 -6.20 -1.15 11.56
N THR A 786 -7.46 -1.57 11.43
CA THR A 786 -7.84 -2.62 10.47
C THR A 786 -7.62 -2.14 9.03
N ILE A 787 -8.04 -0.91 8.69
CA ILE A 787 -7.78 -0.32 7.37
C ILE A 787 -6.27 -0.22 7.07
N LEU A 788 -5.45 0.10 8.08
CA LEU A 788 -4.00 0.17 7.93
C LEU A 788 -3.37 -1.19 7.68
N ILE A 789 -3.82 -2.24 8.38
CA ILE A 789 -3.37 -3.62 8.18
C ILE A 789 -3.68 -4.07 6.76
N VAL A 790 -4.92 -3.89 6.31
CA VAL A 790 -5.34 -4.28 4.95
C VAL A 790 -4.58 -3.51 3.87
N ASN A 791 -4.41 -2.20 4.04
CA ASN A 791 -3.61 -1.41 3.10
C ASN A 791 -2.15 -1.91 3.03
N GLN A 792 -1.56 -2.34 4.15
CA GLN A 792 -0.22 -2.92 4.15
C GLN A 792 -0.17 -4.27 3.44
N GLN A 793 -1.16 -5.16 3.65
CA GLN A 793 -1.26 -6.45 2.96
C GLN A 793 -1.29 -6.29 1.44
N ILE A 794 -2.06 -5.32 0.92
CA ILE A 794 -2.12 -5.05 -0.54
C ILE A 794 -0.78 -4.50 -1.06
N LEU A 795 -0.12 -3.61 -0.30
CA LEU A 795 1.20 -3.11 -0.69
C LEU A 795 2.27 -4.21 -0.71
N ASP A 796 2.18 -5.18 0.21
CA ASP A 796 3.09 -6.31 0.29
C ASP A 796 2.92 -7.29 -0.88
N LEU A 797 1.71 -7.38 -1.49
CA LEU A 797 1.48 -8.07 -2.77
C LEU A 797 2.22 -7.45 -3.96
N GLY A 798 2.70 -6.22 -3.80
CA GLY A 798 3.35 -5.44 -4.86
C GLY A 798 2.38 -4.67 -5.75
N GLU A 799 1.11 -4.58 -5.36
CA GLU A 799 0.13 -3.76 -6.05
C GLU A 799 0.38 -2.28 -5.74
N PRO A 800 0.48 -1.41 -6.78
CA PRO A 800 0.53 0.02 -6.56
C PRO A 800 -0.86 0.47 -6.08
N LEU A 801 -1.12 0.56 -4.77
CA LEU A 801 -2.36 1.11 -4.22
C LEU A 801 -2.06 2.38 -3.43
N ALA A 802 -2.77 3.46 -3.74
CA ALA A 802 -2.71 4.71 -2.99
C ALA A 802 -4.05 4.99 -2.29
N LEU A 803 -4.17 4.55 -1.04
CA LEU A 803 -5.40 4.72 -0.25
C LEU A 803 -5.48 6.10 0.42
N LEU A 804 -6.44 6.93 -0.01
CA LEU A 804 -6.83 8.18 0.64
C LEU A 804 -8.02 7.92 1.59
N LEU A 805 -7.79 7.99 2.90
CA LEU A 805 -8.85 7.81 3.91
C LEU A 805 -9.46 9.16 4.29
N ARG A 806 -10.78 9.33 4.15
CA ARG A 806 -11.53 10.51 4.61
C ARG A 806 -12.46 10.10 5.76
N LYS A 807 -12.26 10.69 6.95
CA LYS A 807 -13.08 10.42 8.13
C LYS A 807 -14.04 11.59 8.38
N GLN A 808 -15.35 11.36 8.22
CA GLN A 808 -16.44 12.32 8.47
C GLN A 808 -17.30 11.92 9.68
N THR A 809 -16.72 11.16 10.61
CA THR A 809 -17.39 10.63 11.80
C THR A 809 -16.39 10.51 12.92
N ASP A 810 -16.83 10.60 14.19
CA ASP A 810 -15.97 10.38 15.35
C ASP A 810 -15.91 8.91 15.80
N VAL A 811 -16.72 8.04 15.19
CA VAL A 811 -16.74 6.60 15.50
C VAL A 811 -15.35 5.98 15.29
N ALA A 812 -14.86 5.26 16.28
CA ALA A 812 -13.55 4.61 16.27
C ALA A 812 -13.62 3.09 16.08
N GLU A 813 -14.71 2.46 16.54
CA GLU A 813 -14.88 1.01 16.58
C GLU A 813 -16.27 0.60 16.07
N ILE A 814 -16.38 -0.63 15.55
CA ILE A 814 -17.64 -1.22 15.10
C ILE A 814 -17.73 -2.69 15.56
N ALA A 815 -18.93 -3.15 15.95
CA ALA A 815 -19.13 -4.54 16.37
C ALA A 815 -19.40 -5.45 15.15
N VAL A 816 -18.38 -6.21 14.71
CA VAL A 816 -18.42 -7.08 13.52
C VAL A 816 -17.57 -8.33 13.72
N ASP A 817 -17.59 -9.27 12.78
CA ASP A 817 -16.54 -10.28 12.65
C ASP A 817 -15.27 -9.64 12.05
N PRO A 818 -14.14 -9.56 12.79
CA PRO A 818 -12.95 -8.86 12.33
C PRO A 818 -12.36 -9.43 11.03
N ALA A 819 -12.40 -10.76 10.85
CA ALA A 819 -11.81 -11.42 9.69
C ALA A 819 -12.61 -11.13 8.42
N LEU A 820 -13.94 -11.08 8.53
CA LEU A 820 -14.81 -10.74 7.41
C LEU A 820 -14.74 -9.25 7.06
N LEU A 821 -14.56 -8.36 8.05
CA LEU A 821 -14.31 -6.94 7.78
C LEU A 821 -12.98 -6.75 7.04
N GLU A 822 -11.91 -7.42 7.48
CA GLU A 822 -10.62 -7.39 6.78
C GLU A 822 -10.76 -7.90 5.33
N CYS A 823 -11.48 -9.01 5.13
CA CYS A 823 -11.75 -9.56 3.80
C CYS A 823 -12.51 -8.56 2.92
N LEU A 824 -13.59 -7.96 3.42
CA LEU A 824 -14.37 -6.96 2.69
C LEU A 824 -13.50 -5.78 2.23
N LEU A 825 -12.71 -5.22 3.15
CA LEU A 825 -11.81 -4.09 2.84
C LEU A 825 -10.77 -4.51 1.80
N LEU A 826 -10.21 -5.72 1.91
CA LEU A 826 -9.18 -6.23 1.00
C LEU A 826 -9.72 -6.42 -0.41
N LEU A 827 -10.85 -7.12 -0.55
CA LEU A 827 -11.50 -7.38 -1.84
C LEU A 827 -11.84 -6.07 -2.55
N ASN A 828 -12.41 -5.09 -1.83
CA ASN A 828 -12.82 -3.81 -2.42
C ASN A 828 -11.64 -2.93 -2.81
N LEU A 829 -10.64 -2.77 -1.93
CA LEU A 829 -9.45 -1.99 -2.26
C LEU A 829 -8.68 -2.61 -3.42
N TRP A 830 -8.56 -3.93 -3.46
CA TRP A 830 -7.86 -4.63 -4.53
C TRP A 830 -8.63 -4.57 -5.86
N ALA A 831 -9.91 -4.91 -5.89
CA ALA A 831 -10.73 -4.88 -7.10
C ALA A 831 -10.81 -3.46 -7.71
N ILE A 832 -11.04 -2.43 -6.90
CA ILE A 832 -11.11 -1.04 -7.38
C ILE A 832 -9.75 -0.59 -7.92
N SER A 833 -8.64 -1.00 -7.30
CA SER A 833 -7.29 -0.64 -7.77
C SER A 833 -6.94 -1.22 -9.16
N LYS A 834 -7.59 -2.31 -9.56
CA LYS A 834 -7.45 -2.96 -10.87
C LYS A 834 -8.40 -2.41 -11.93
N SER A 835 -9.40 -1.62 -11.54
CA SER A 835 -10.36 -1.04 -12.48
C SER A 835 -9.67 -0.07 -13.46
N GLN A 836 -10.15 -0.01 -14.71
CA GLN A 836 -9.61 0.91 -15.73
C GLN A 836 -9.80 2.38 -15.35
N GLN A 837 -10.78 2.65 -14.49
CA GLN A 837 -11.18 3.96 -13.99
C GLN A 837 -10.25 4.48 -12.86
N ALA A 838 -9.40 3.64 -12.28
CA ALA A 838 -8.49 4.03 -11.21
C ALA A 838 -7.27 4.77 -11.78
N THR A 839 -7.34 6.11 -11.82
CA THR A 839 -6.18 6.95 -12.19
C THR A 839 -5.09 6.82 -11.14
N ASP A 840 -3.90 6.38 -11.56
CA ASP A 840 -2.73 6.12 -10.69
C ASP A 840 -2.98 5.14 -9.54
N HIS A 841 -4.03 4.32 -9.63
CA HIS A 841 -4.44 3.40 -8.57
C HIS A 841 -4.75 4.09 -7.22
N ILE A 842 -5.21 5.34 -7.26
CA ILE A 842 -5.74 6.03 -6.09
C ILE A 842 -7.13 5.51 -5.78
N VAL A 843 -7.35 5.11 -4.52
CA VAL A 843 -8.66 4.70 -4.02
C VAL A 843 -9.01 5.58 -2.83
N THR A 844 -10.14 6.27 -2.89
CA THR A 844 -10.67 7.06 -1.77
C THR A 844 -11.63 6.20 -0.97
N LEU A 845 -11.36 6.04 0.33
CA LEU A 845 -12.28 5.44 1.30
C LEU A 845 -12.83 6.54 2.20
N THR A 846 -14.13 6.81 2.14
CA THR A 846 -14.82 7.76 3.00
C THR A 846 -15.64 7.03 4.06
N LEU A 847 -15.42 7.36 5.33
CA LEU A 847 -16.20 6.86 6.46
C LEU A 847 -17.14 7.96 6.96
N ALA A 848 -18.45 7.69 7.00
CA ALA A 848 -19.45 8.64 7.46
C ALA A 848 -20.56 7.98 8.27
N ALA A 849 -21.10 8.69 9.25
CA ALA A 849 -22.23 8.21 10.04
C ALA A 849 -23.54 8.29 9.24
N THR A 850 -24.40 7.30 9.38
CA THR A 850 -25.75 7.25 8.77
C THR A 850 -26.66 6.38 9.64
N THR A 851 -27.86 6.03 9.15
CA THR A 851 -28.81 5.14 9.85
C THR A 851 -29.37 4.07 8.91
N LEU A 852 -29.69 2.90 9.47
CA LEU A 852 -30.37 1.80 8.76
C LEU A 852 -31.78 1.60 9.33
N GLN A 853 -32.77 1.47 8.45
CA GLN A 853 -34.18 1.21 8.78
C GLN A 853 -34.62 -0.16 8.25
N TYR A 854 -35.22 -0.98 9.10
CA TYR A 854 -35.67 -2.34 8.75
C TYR A 854 -37.20 -2.38 8.74
N GLY A 855 -37.80 -2.72 7.59
CA GLY A 855 -39.26 -2.89 7.43
C GLY A 855 -39.72 -4.35 7.54
N LEU A 856 -40.95 -4.58 8.00
CA LEU A 856 -41.60 -5.90 7.95
C LEU A 856 -42.15 -6.16 6.54
N ALA A 857 -41.86 -7.35 6.00
CA ALA A 857 -42.27 -7.78 4.67
C ALA A 857 -43.68 -8.40 4.68
N THR A 858 -44.71 -7.63 4.99
CA THR A 858 -46.13 -7.99 4.70
C THR A 858 -46.99 -6.74 4.70
N GLU A 859 -47.80 -6.56 3.65
CA GLU A 859 -48.71 -5.43 3.44
C GLU A 859 -49.84 -5.31 4.48
N THR A 860 -49.98 -6.27 5.41
CA THR A 860 -51.08 -6.34 6.39
C THR A 860 -50.76 -5.77 7.78
N ALA A 861 -49.60 -5.15 7.99
CA ALA A 861 -49.20 -4.62 9.31
C ALA A 861 -48.72 -3.16 9.23
N ALA A 862 -49.63 -2.23 8.91
CA ALA A 862 -49.31 -0.81 8.77
C ALA A 862 -48.97 -0.08 10.09
N ASP A 863 -49.16 -0.70 11.26
CA ASP A 863 -49.10 0.00 12.57
C ASP A 863 -47.95 -0.41 13.50
N LEU A 864 -46.94 -1.18 13.04
CA LEU A 864 -45.79 -1.59 13.88
C LEU A 864 -44.54 -0.70 13.64
N PRO A 865 -43.83 -0.25 14.70
CA PRO A 865 -42.67 0.63 14.56
C PRO A 865 -41.48 -0.09 13.88
N SER A 866 -40.95 0.50 12.81
CA SER A 866 -39.75 0.02 12.09
C SER A 866 -38.49 0.16 12.95
N LEU A 867 -37.71 -0.91 13.07
CA LEU A 867 -36.42 -0.87 13.78
C LEU A 867 -35.46 0.08 13.04
N THR A 868 -34.89 1.06 13.76
CA THR A 868 -33.86 1.95 13.22
C THR A 868 -32.59 1.80 14.05
N LEU A 869 -31.44 1.60 13.39
CA LEU A 869 -30.13 1.45 14.04
C LEU A 869 -29.15 2.50 13.52
N PRO A 870 -28.29 3.07 14.39
CA PRO A 870 -27.17 3.90 13.94
C PRO A 870 -26.19 3.03 13.15
N ALA A 871 -25.63 3.60 12.09
CA ALA A 871 -24.84 2.86 11.11
C ALA A 871 -23.63 3.68 10.63
N LEU A 872 -22.69 2.98 10.03
CA LEU A 872 -21.46 3.52 9.45
C LEU A 872 -21.39 3.13 7.97
N ALA A 873 -21.24 4.15 7.11
CA ALA A 873 -21.05 3.98 5.67
C ALA A 873 -19.55 3.91 5.34
N PHE A 874 -19.16 2.87 4.60
CA PHE A 874 -17.88 2.68 3.94
C PHE A 874 -18.07 2.95 2.45
N TYR A 875 -17.62 4.11 2.00
CA TYR A 875 -17.75 4.53 0.60
C TYR A 875 -16.39 4.48 -0.09
N PHE A 876 -16.24 3.55 -1.04
CA PHE A 876 -15.06 3.42 -1.88
C PHE A 876 -15.31 4.10 -3.24
N SER A 877 -14.35 4.88 -3.72
CA SER A 877 -14.44 5.55 -5.02
C SER A 877 -13.07 5.72 -5.67
N THR A 878 -13.04 5.69 -7.01
CA THR A 878 -11.89 6.16 -7.79
C THR A 878 -11.82 7.69 -7.90
N GLY A 879 -12.89 8.40 -7.52
CA GLY A 879 -12.95 9.86 -7.45
C GLY A 879 -12.38 10.43 -6.15
N THR A 880 -12.04 11.73 -6.17
CA THR A 880 -11.55 12.46 -4.97
C THR A 880 -12.60 13.39 -4.33
N SER A 881 -13.77 13.55 -4.94
CA SER A 881 -14.89 14.34 -4.41
C SER A 881 -15.55 13.65 -3.23
N LEU A 882 -16.09 14.44 -2.30
CA LEU A 882 -16.87 13.91 -1.19
C LEU A 882 -18.21 13.36 -1.68
N PRO A 883 -18.63 12.16 -1.24
CA PRO A 883 -19.92 11.59 -1.62
C PRO A 883 -21.09 12.33 -0.98
N ASN A 884 -22.21 12.41 -1.71
CA ASN A 884 -23.48 12.85 -1.16
C ASN A 884 -24.25 11.65 -0.60
N LEU A 885 -24.03 11.33 0.69
CA LEU A 885 -24.63 10.17 1.35
C LEU A 885 -26.04 10.49 1.88
N LYS A 886 -26.96 9.53 1.78
CA LYS A 886 -28.31 9.66 2.35
C LYS A 886 -28.26 9.64 3.89
N PRO A 887 -29.15 10.37 4.58
CA PRO A 887 -29.24 10.37 6.04
C PRO A 887 -29.75 9.01 6.60
N SER A 888 -30.48 8.25 5.79
CA SER A 888 -31.00 6.93 6.16
C SER A 888 -31.15 6.01 4.95
N TYR A 889 -30.91 4.71 5.14
CA TYR A 889 -31.07 3.66 4.13
C TYR A 889 -32.06 2.61 4.63
N ARG A 890 -33.04 2.25 3.79
CA ARG A 890 -34.10 1.30 4.13
C ARG A 890 -33.81 -0.08 3.54
N ILE A 891 -33.93 -1.12 4.38
CA ILE A 891 -33.84 -2.52 3.98
C ILE A 891 -35.28 -3.05 3.80
N THR A 892 -35.67 -3.32 2.56
CA THR A 892 -37.04 -3.70 2.17
C THR A 892 -37.23 -5.20 1.94
N ALA A 893 -36.19 -5.90 1.48
CA ALA A 893 -36.11 -7.36 1.42
C ALA A 893 -34.63 -7.77 1.32
N MET A 894 -34.27 -8.92 1.89
CA MET A 894 -32.95 -9.50 1.68
C MET A 894 -32.93 -10.14 0.28
N ASN A 895 -32.24 -9.52 -0.66
CA ASN A 895 -32.06 -10.05 -2.01
C ASN A 895 -31.15 -11.27 -1.95
N ALA A 896 -31.73 -12.46 -1.88
CA ALA A 896 -30.97 -13.68 -2.07
C ALA A 896 -30.56 -13.81 -3.55
N ASN A 897 -29.37 -13.33 -3.90
CA ASN A 897 -28.79 -13.58 -5.22
C ASN A 897 -28.50 -15.08 -5.34
N THR A 898 -29.33 -15.79 -6.12
CA THR A 898 -29.23 -17.23 -6.38
C THR A 898 -28.33 -17.56 -7.58
N ALA A 899 -27.83 -16.57 -8.30
CA ALA A 899 -26.99 -16.75 -9.48
C ALA A 899 -25.52 -17.04 -9.11
N LEU A 900 -24.91 -18.00 -9.81
CA LEU A 900 -23.46 -18.21 -9.75
C LEU A 900 -22.73 -17.04 -10.44
N PRO A 901 -21.57 -16.60 -9.92
CA PRO A 901 -20.77 -15.58 -10.58
C PRO A 901 -20.34 -16.06 -11.97
N ALA A 902 -20.63 -15.28 -13.01
CA ALA A 902 -20.17 -15.56 -14.37
C ALA A 902 -18.75 -15.05 -14.63
N SER A 903 -18.18 -14.26 -13.72
CA SER A 903 -16.84 -13.69 -13.81
C SER A 903 -16.22 -13.43 -12.44
N GLU A 904 -14.89 -13.29 -12.41
CA GLU A 904 -14.10 -12.92 -11.22
C GLU A 904 -14.56 -11.60 -10.58
N ALA A 905 -14.90 -10.60 -11.40
CA ALA A 905 -15.42 -9.32 -10.92
C ALA A 905 -16.78 -9.47 -10.20
N GLN A 906 -17.68 -10.31 -10.74
CA GLN A 906 -18.96 -10.61 -10.10
C GLN A 906 -18.79 -11.41 -8.81
N PHE A 907 -17.79 -12.29 -8.75
CA PHE A 907 -17.48 -13.05 -7.55
C PHE A 907 -17.14 -12.13 -6.36
N TYR A 908 -16.25 -11.14 -6.54
CA TYR A 908 -15.88 -10.22 -5.45
C TYR A 908 -17.04 -9.34 -4.98
N GLN A 909 -17.92 -8.93 -5.90
CA GLN A 909 -19.12 -8.16 -5.57
C GLN A 909 -20.11 -9.03 -4.77
N LEU A 910 -20.30 -10.29 -5.15
CA LEU A 910 -21.15 -11.23 -4.44
C LEU A 910 -20.62 -11.52 -3.02
N GLU A 911 -19.32 -11.78 -2.86
CA GLU A 911 -18.69 -11.98 -1.56
C GLU A 911 -18.85 -10.75 -0.66
N SER A 912 -18.59 -9.55 -1.20
CA SER A 912 -18.76 -8.29 -0.46
C SER A 912 -20.21 -8.09 -0.01
N ASN A 913 -21.17 -8.40 -0.88
CA ASN A 913 -22.60 -8.33 -0.56
C ASN A 913 -22.97 -9.31 0.56
N GLN A 914 -22.55 -10.56 0.46
CA GLN A 914 -22.86 -11.59 1.45
C GLN A 914 -22.30 -11.23 2.83
N ILE A 915 -21.07 -10.70 2.90
CA ILE A 915 -20.47 -10.23 4.16
C ILE A 915 -21.35 -9.15 4.79
N VAL A 916 -21.77 -8.14 4.00
CA VAL A 916 -22.53 -7.00 4.52
C VAL A 916 -23.94 -7.43 4.93
N GLU A 917 -24.62 -8.24 4.12
CA GLU A 917 -25.95 -8.77 4.43
C GLU A 917 -25.96 -9.66 5.67
N ALA A 918 -24.94 -10.50 5.86
CA ALA A 918 -24.80 -11.32 7.08
C ALA A 918 -24.73 -10.46 8.34
N HIS A 919 -24.17 -9.25 8.23
CA HIS A 919 -24.10 -8.25 9.31
C HIS A 919 -25.35 -7.35 9.41
N GLY A 920 -26.38 -7.59 8.59
CA GLY A 920 -27.60 -6.79 8.53
C GLY A 920 -27.42 -5.44 7.82
N GLY A 921 -26.39 -5.29 7.01
CA GLY A 921 -26.06 -4.03 6.33
C GLY A 921 -26.78 -3.80 5.01
N TYR A 922 -26.46 -2.68 4.36
CA TYR A 922 -26.95 -2.27 3.05
C TYR A 922 -25.80 -2.12 2.05
N VAL A 923 -26.02 -2.49 0.79
CA VAL A 923 -25.03 -2.36 -0.28
C VAL A 923 -25.61 -1.65 -1.50
N GLU A 924 -24.82 -0.75 -2.09
CA GLU A 924 -25.10 -0.08 -3.35
C GLU A 924 -23.79 0.06 -4.14
N ILE A 925 -23.72 -0.54 -5.34
CA ILE A 925 -22.56 -0.45 -6.24
C ILE A 925 -23.01 0.28 -7.50
N ILE A 926 -22.34 1.38 -7.82
CA ILE A 926 -22.61 2.20 -8.99
C ILE A 926 -21.35 2.25 -9.84
N GLU A 927 -21.41 1.59 -11.00
CA GLU A 927 -20.36 1.65 -12.02
C GLU A 927 -20.75 2.61 -13.13
N SER A 928 -19.84 3.51 -13.46
CA SER A 928 -19.95 4.42 -14.61
C SER A 928 -18.73 4.26 -15.52
N PRO A 929 -18.78 4.74 -16.78
CA PRO A 929 -17.63 4.67 -17.68
C PRO A 929 -16.37 5.36 -17.12
N THR A 930 -16.53 6.29 -16.18
CA THR A 930 -15.44 7.14 -15.66
C THR A 930 -15.09 6.88 -14.19
N GLN A 931 -16.00 6.31 -13.39
CA GLN A 931 -15.83 6.08 -11.95
C GLN A 931 -16.53 4.82 -11.47
N VAL A 932 -15.92 4.15 -10.48
CA VAL A 932 -16.52 3.03 -9.75
C VAL A 932 -16.75 3.47 -8.31
N ASN A 933 -17.99 3.35 -7.84
CA ASN A 933 -18.40 3.72 -6.48
C ASN A 933 -19.04 2.52 -5.78
N CYS A 934 -18.50 2.12 -4.64
CA CYS A 934 -19.06 1.04 -3.82
C CYS A 934 -19.43 1.59 -2.45
N LEU A 935 -20.69 1.45 -2.06
CA LEU A 935 -21.21 1.86 -0.76
C LEU A 935 -21.62 0.63 0.04
N TYR A 936 -21.03 0.48 1.23
CA TYR A 936 -21.37 -0.56 2.19
C TYR A 936 -21.74 0.10 3.52
N VAL A 937 -22.93 -0.18 4.06
CA VAL A 937 -23.42 0.42 5.28
C VAL A 937 -23.61 -0.66 6.34
N PHE A 938 -22.89 -0.55 7.46
CA PHE A 938 -22.97 -1.48 8.58
C PHE A 938 -23.68 -0.86 9.77
N PRO A 939 -24.56 -1.57 10.50
CA PRO A 939 -25.04 -1.11 11.80
C PRO A 939 -23.86 -1.06 12.80
N LEU A 940 -23.84 -0.06 13.70
CA LEU A 940 -22.79 0.05 14.72
C LEU A 940 -22.82 -1.15 15.71
N ASP A 941 -24.02 -1.58 16.06
CA ASP A 941 -24.29 -2.85 16.74
C ASP A 941 -25.44 -3.57 16.04
N GLY A 942 -25.08 -4.52 15.18
CA GLY A 942 -26.02 -5.30 14.40
C GLY A 942 -26.53 -6.57 15.09
N ARG A 943 -26.24 -6.84 16.38
CA ARG A 943 -26.60 -8.12 17.02
C ARG A 943 -28.09 -8.47 16.96
N LYS A 944 -28.96 -7.47 16.76
CA LYS A 944 -30.42 -7.64 16.58
C LYS A 944 -30.84 -8.04 15.16
N VAL A 945 -29.97 -7.87 14.17
CA VAL A 945 -30.24 -8.01 12.74
C VAL A 945 -29.23 -8.91 12.00
N MET A 946 -28.13 -9.28 12.67
CA MET A 946 -27.11 -10.20 12.19
C MET A 946 -27.64 -11.63 12.04
N ARG A 947 -27.19 -12.33 11.00
CA ARG A 947 -27.49 -13.75 10.78
C ARG A 947 -26.46 -14.62 11.47
N PHE A 948 -26.87 -15.43 12.45
CA PHE A 948 -25.99 -16.34 13.18
C PHE A 948 -26.16 -17.79 12.75
N LYS A 949 -25.08 -18.58 12.83
CA LYS A 949 -25.16 -20.05 12.72
C LYS A 949 -25.98 -20.63 13.87
N THR A 950 -26.93 -21.50 13.56
CA THR A 950 -27.81 -22.17 14.53
C THR A 950 -27.24 -23.52 15.01
N TYR A 951 -26.32 -24.13 14.26
CA TYR A 951 -25.67 -25.41 14.59
C TYR A 951 -24.20 -25.46 14.10
N ASP A 952 -23.39 -26.39 14.64
CA ASP A 952 -22.03 -26.69 14.16
C ASP A 952 -22.10 -27.86 13.15
N PRO A 953 -21.65 -27.69 11.89
CA PRO A 953 -21.64 -28.75 10.90
C PRO A 953 -20.91 -30.03 11.36
N ALA A 954 -19.91 -29.91 12.25
CA ALA A 954 -19.16 -31.04 12.76
C ALA A 954 -20.03 -32.02 13.57
N ASP A 955 -21.04 -31.52 14.28
CA ASP A 955 -21.94 -32.33 15.13
C ASP A 955 -22.88 -33.22 14.30
N LEU A 956 -23.09 -32.87 13.03
CA LEU A 956 -23.96 -33.59 12.09
C LEU A 956 -23.21 -34.65 11.26
N VAL A 957 -21.88 -34.60 11.17
CA VAL A 957 -21.04 -35.44 10.26
C VAL A 957 -20.56 -36.74 10.90
N ALA A 958 -20.60 -36.83 12.22
CA ALA A 958 -20.36 -38.11 12.88
C ALA A 958 -21.56 -39.02 12.62
N ASN A 959 -21.44 -40.06 11.80
CA ASN A 959 -22.39 -41.20 11.67
C ASN A 959 -22.56 -41.98 13.00
N LYS A 960 -22.50 -41.30 14.14
CA LYS A 960 -22.65 -41.80 15.50
C LYS A 960 -23.82 -41.05 16.12
N ILE A 961 -24.83 -41.79 16.55
CA ILE A 961 -25.97 -41.27 17.31
C ILE A 961 -25.55 -41.26 18.78
N ALA A 962 -25.95 -40.23 19.54
CA ALA A 962 -25.81 -40.27 20.99
C ALA A 962 -26.80 -41.29 21.56
N GLU A 963 -26.49 -42.59 21.54
CA GLU A 963 -27.37 -43.65 22.05
C GLU A 963 -26.86 -44.22 23.38
N THR A 964 -27.77 -44.55 24.28
CA THR A 964 -27.51 -45.25 25.56
C THR A 964 -28.50 -46.41 25.74
N ALA A 965 -28.14 -47.40 26.55
CA ALA A 965 -29.03 -48.54 26.86
C ALA A 965 -30.39 -48.08 27.42
N GLU A 966 -30.40 -47.03 28.25
CA GLU A 966 -31.63 -46.43 28.78
C GLU A 966 -32.49 -45.79 27.68
N SER A 967 -31.87 -45.09 26.72
CA SER A 967 -32.61 -44.44 25.63
C SER A 967 -33.24 -45.47 24.68
N LEU A 968 -32.59 -46.62 24.46
CA LEU A 968 -33.14 -47.73 23.69
C LEU A 968 -34.34 -48.38 24.39
N ALA A 969 -34.28 -48.54 25.71
CA ALA A 969 -35.40 -49.06 26.49
C ALA A 969 -36.62 -48.11 26.43
N GLN A 970 -36.39 -46.80 26.50
CA GLN A 970 -37.44 -45.78 26.33
C GLN A 970 -38.06 -45.80 24.93
N GLU A 971 -37.25 -46.01 23.90
CA GLU A 971 -37.70 -46.16 22.51
C GLU A 971 -38.64 -47.36 22.35
N GLN A 972 -38.23 -48.54 22.84
CA GLN A 972 -39.05 -49.75 22.80
C GLN A 972 -40.36 -49.60 23.59
N GLU A 973 -40.31 -48.98 24.77
CA GLU A 973 -41.50 -48.68 25.56
C GLU A 973 -42.47 -47.77 24.80
N LEU A 974 -41.96 -46.69 24.19
CA LEU A 974 -42.79 -45.75 23.44
C LEU A 974 -43.43 -46.41 22.21
N ILE A 975 -42.68 -47.23 21.47
CA ILE A 975 -43.21 -47.96 20.31
C ILE A 975 -44.38 -48.85 20.74
N GLY A 976 -44.23 -49.61 21.83
CA GLY A 976 -45.29 -50.45 22.38
C GLY A 976 -46.53 -49.64 22.79
N LEU A 977 -46.34 -48.50 23.46
CA LEU A 977 -47.44 -47.62 23.88
C LEU A 977 -48.18 -47.00 22.70
N LEU A 978 -47.46 -46.46 21.72
CA LEU A 978 -48.04 -45.81 20.56
C LEU A 978 -48.81 -46.80 19.68
N THR A 979 -48.29 -48.01 19.49
CA THR A 979 -48.96 -49.06 18.70
C THR A 979 -50.22 -49.57 19.40
N ALA A 980 -50.22 -49.62 20.74
CA ALA A 980 -51.38 -50.08 21.51
C ALA A 980 -52.49 -49.03 21.66
N GLN A 981 -52.15 -47.73 21.69
CA GLN A 981 -53.09 -46.66 22.05
C GLN A 981 -53.48 -45.73 20.88
N THR A 982 -52.88 -45.90 19.70
CA THR A 982 -53.14 -45.07 18.51
C THR A 982 -53.35 -45.92 17.27
N THR A 983 -53.70 -45.30 16.15
CA THR A 983 -53.79 -45.96 14.83
C THR A 983 -52.46 -45.98 14.06
N LEU A 984 -51.36 -45.56 14.68
CA LEU A 984 -50.04 -45.54 14.06
C LEU A 984 -49.49 -46.96 13.87
N ARG A 985 -48.91 -47.21 12.70
CA ARG A 985 -48.20 -48.46 12.42
C ARG A 985 -46.81 -48.46 13.06
N GLU A 986 -46.38 -49.60 13.58
CA GLU A 986 -45.07 -49.75 14.20
C GLU A 986 -43.94 -49.32 13.25
N GLU A 987 -44.02 -49.65 11.95
CA GLU A 987 -42.96 -49.28 11.00
C GLU A 987 -42.83 -47.76 10.84
N LEU A 988 -43.94 -47.02 10.87
CA LEU A 988 -43.92 -45.56 10.74
C LEU A 988 -43.30 -44.90 12.00
N ILE A 989 -43.61 -45.43 13.18
CA ILE A 989 -43.04 -44.96 14.45
C ILE A 989 -41.53 -45.20 14.48
N GLN A 990 -41.08 -46.41 14.12
CA GLN A 990 -39.65 -46.74 14.03
C GLN A 990 -38.92 -45.85 13.01
N GLN A 991 -39.51 -45.60 11.84
CA GLN A 991 -38.93 -44.71 10.81
C GLN A 991 -38.77 -43.27 11.32
N ILE A 992 -39.78 -42.73 12.01
CA ILE A 992 -39.72 -41.38 12.58
C ILE A 992 -38.69 -41.29 13.69
N ILE A 993 -38.63 -42.28 14.58
CA ILE A 993 -37.62 -42.31 15.65
C ILE A 993 -36.20 -42.41 15.06
N ALA A 994 -35.99 -43.25 14.05
CA ALA A 994 -34.72 -43.32 13.33
C ALA A 994 -34.38 -41.98 12.65
N PHE A 995 -35.36 -41.32 12.04
CA PHE A 995 -35.19 -40.01 11.41
C PHE A 995 -34.75 -38.94 12.41
N ILE A 996 -35.43 -38.79 13.56
CA ILE A 996 -35.06 -37.79 14.58
C ILE A 996 -33.69 -38.13 15.20
N LYS A 997 -33.36 -39.40 15.42
CA LYS A 997 -32.05 -39.85 15.92
C LYS A 997 -30.92 -39.44 14.96
N ASN A 998 -31.14 -39.64 13.67
CA ASN A 998 -30.19 -39.26 12.63
C ASN A 998 -30.07 -37.74 12.49
N ALA A 999 -31.19 -37.00 12.57
CA ALA A 999 -31.20 -35.55 12.43
C ALA A 999 -30.48 -34.83 13.58
N HIS A 1000 -30.64 -35.32 14.82
CA HIS A 1000 -29.99 -34.75 16.00
C HIS A 1000 -28.59 -35.33 16.30
N GLY A 1001 -28.16 -36.42 15.64
CA GLY A 1001 -26.79 -36.94 15.72
C GLY A 1001 -26.25 -37.13 17.14
N LEU A 1002 -25.15 -36.44 17.47
CA LEU A 1002 -24.50 -36.50 18.79
C LEU A 1002 -25.05 -35.49 19.81
N VAL A 1003 -26.08 -34.72 19.46
CA VAL A 1003 -26.62 -33.66 20.34
C VAL A 1003 -27.18 -34.27 21.62
N ARG A 1004 -26.70 -33.75 22.77
CA ARG A 1004 -27.14 -34.13 24.11
C ARG A 1004 -27.81 -32.95 24.80
N ARG A 1005 -28.82 -33.23 25.63
CA ARG A 1005 -29.41 -32.21 26.51
C ARG A 1005 -28.41 -31.83 27.61
N LYS A 1006 -28.68 -30.72 28.30
CA LYS A 1006 -27.89 -30.29 29.47
C LYS A 1006 -27.85 -31.32 30.61
N SER A 1007 -28.81 -32.24 30.65
CA SER A 1007 -28.83 -33.40 31.56
C SER A 1007 -27.82 -34.50 31.18
N GLY A 1008 -27.23 -34.46 29.98
CA GLY A 1008 -26.35 -35.50 29.45
C GLY A 1008 -27.06 -36.58 28.63
N SER A 1009 -28.40 -36.65 28.67
CA SER A 1009 -29.20 -37.59 27.86
C SER A 1009 -29.20 -37.20 26.38
N PRO A 1010 -29.41 -38.15 25.46
CA PRO A 1010 -29.57 -37.85 24.04
C PRO A 1010 -30.72 -36.86 23.78
N TYR A 1011 -30.62 -36.00 22.77
CA TYR A 1011 -31.68 -35.01 22.51
C TYR A 1011 -33.02 -35.67 22.15
N TYR A 1012 -33.01 -36.70 21.29
CA TYR A 1012 -34.22 -37.35 20.81
C TYR A 1012 -35.09 -37.98 21.92
N THR A 1013 -34.53 -38.29 23.10
CA THR A 1013 -35.33 -38.79 24.24
C THR A 1013 -36.32 -37.75 24.76
N HIS A 1014 -36.05 -36.45 24.55
CA HIS A 1014 -37.03 -35.40 24.84
C HIS A 1014 -38.25 -35.49 23.94
N LEU A 1015 -38.04 -35.63 22.64
CA LEU A 1015 -39.11 -35.75 21.64
C LEU A 1015 -39.99 -36.97 21.94
N MET A 1016 -39.37 -38.09 22.28
CA MET A 1016 -40.06 -39.31 22.72
C MET A 1016 -40.86 -39.09 24.00
N ALA A 1017 -40.32 -38.38 24.98
CA ALA A 1017 -41.02 -38.08 26.23
C ALA A 1017 -42.19 -37.11 26.03
N VAL A 1018 -42.09 -36.16 25.09
CA VAL A 1018 -43.19 -35.26 24.71
C VAL A 1018 -44.31 -36.04 24.02
N ALA A 1019 -43.97 -36.96 23.12
CA ALA A 1019 -44.95 -37.85 22.49
C ALA A 1019 -45.65 -38.77 23.51
N LYS A 1020 -44.89 -39.30 24.48
CA LYS A 1020 -45.46 -40.09 25.58
C LYS A 1020 -46.42 -39.26 26.44
N LEU A 1021 -46.08 -38.00 26.73
CA LEU A 1021 -46.98 -37.09 27.44
C LEU A 1021 -48.26 -36.85 26.64
N LEU A 1022 -48.17 -36.62 25.33
CA LEU A 1022 -49.34 -36.34 24.48
C LEU A 1022 -50.39 -37.46 24.51
N LEU A 1023 -50.00 -38.72 24.74
CA LEU A 1023 -50.95 -39.83 24.93
C LEU A 1023 -51.89 -39.64 26.12
N GLU A 1024 -51.52 -38.83 27.12
CA GLU A 1024 -52.40 -38.47 28.24
C GLU A 1024 -53.49 -37.46 27.82
N ALA A 1025 -53.33 -36.80 26.67
CA ALA A 1025 -54.21 -35.72 26.20
C ALA A 1025 -54.96 -36.04 24.90
N THR A 1026 -54.40 -36.88 24.03
CA THR A 1026 -54.97 -37.18 22.71
C THR A 1026 -54.51 -38.55 22.19
N GLN A 1027 -55.34 -39.16 21.35
CA GLN A 1027 -55.01 -40.36 20.56
C GLN A 1027 -54.84 -40.03 19.06
N ASP A 1028 -54.89 -38.74 18.70
CA ASP A 1028 -54.76 -38.27 17.33
C ASP A 1028 -53.34 -38.53 16.79
N PRO A 1029 -53.18 -39.38 15.75
CA PRO A 1029 -51.86 -39.76 15.24
C PRO A 1029 -51.05 -38.54 14.78
N ASP A 1030 -51.67 -37.59 14.07
CA ASP A 1030 -50.94 -36.44 13.50
C ASP A 1030 -50.41 -35.49 14.59
N THR A 1031 -51.19 -35.27 15.66
CA THR A 1031 -50.72 -34.49 16.83
C THR A 1031 -49.53 -35.15 17.52
N ILE A 1032 -49.56 -36.49 17.66
CA ILE A 1032 -48.48 -37.24 18.29
C ILE A 1032 -47.22 -37.23 17.42
N LEU A 1033 -47.37 -37.39 16.10
CA LEU A 1033 -46.25 -37.28 15.15
C LEU A 1033 -45.68 -35.86 15.14
N ALA A 1034 -46.52 -34.83 15.18
CA ALA A 1034 -46.06 -33.45 15.33
C ALA A 1034 -45.29 -33.24 16.63
N GLY A 1035 -45.70 -33.87 17.73
CA GLY A 1035 -44.96 -33.89 19.00
C GLY A 1035 -43.58 -34.55 18.90
N LEU A 1036 -43.44 -35.65 18.16
CA LEU A 1036 -42.15 -36.29 17.88
C LEU A 1036 -41.24 -35.42 17.00
N LEU A 1037 -41.80 -34.56 16.16
CA LEU A 1037 -41.07 -33.77 15.17
C LEU A 1037 -40.91 -32.28 15.55
N HIS A 1038 -41.47 -31.84 16.68
CA HIS A 1038 -41.71 -30.40 16.90
C HIS A 1038 -40.47 -29.49 16.91
N ASP A 1039 -39.32 -29.99 17.37
CA ASP A 1039 -38.05 -29.23 17.40
C ASP A 1039 -37.14 -29.53 16.19
N ILE A 1040 -37.56 -30.40 15.26
CA ILE A 1040 -36.65 -30.90 14.24
C ILE A 1040 -36.25 -29.82 13.23
N VAL A 1041 -37.16 -28.91 12.89
CA VAL A 1041 -36.89 -27.82 11.94
C VAL A 1041 -36.05 -26.71 12.58
N GLU A 1042 -36.09 -26.57 13.90
CA GLU A 1042 -35.35 -25.54 14.62
C GLU A 1042 -33.91 -25.96 14.91
N ASP A 1043 -33.74 -27.20 15.38
CA ASP A 1043 -32.46 -27.68 15.92
C ASP A 1043 -31.65 -28.49 14.90
N THR A 1044 -32.23 -28.80 13.73
CA THR A 1044 -31.57 -29.60 12.70
C THR A 1044 -31.73 -28.96 11.31
N PRO A 1045 -30.99 -29.41 10.28
CA PRO A 1045 -31.13 -28.91 8.92
C PRO A 1045 -32.41 -29.37 8.19
N VAL A 1046 -33.35 -30.04 8.86
CA VAL A 1046 -34.60 -30.55 8.27
C VAL A 1046 -35.57 -29.39 8.02
N THR A 1047 -36.33 -29.42 6.91
CA THR A 1047 -37.24 -28.33 6.53
C THR A 1047 -38.71 -28.71 6.60
N LEU A 1048 -39.60 -27.72 6.70
CA LEU A 1048 -41.04 -27.94 6.64
C LEU A 1048 -41.51 -28.59 5.33
N PRO A 1049 -41.02 -28.19 4.13
CA PRO A 1049 -41.31 -28.92 2.90
C PRO A 1049 -40.85 -30.38 2.93
N GLN A 1050 -39.72 -30.70 3.58
CA GLN A 1050 -39.27 -32.09 3.76
C GLN A 1050 -40.22 -32.87 4.67
N LEU A 1051 -40.61 -32.29 5.81
CA LEU A 1051 -41.60 -32.92 6.70
C LEU A 1051 -42.94 -33.12 6.01
N GLU A 1052 -43.38 -32.16 5.21
CA GLU A 1052 -44.63 -32.26 4.46
C GLU A 1052 -44.59 -33.38 3.41
N LEU A 1053 -43.43 -33.59 2.79
CA LEU A 1053 -43.21 -34.67 1.82
C LEU A 1053 -43.15 -36.05 2.49
N MET A 1054 -42.56 -36.14 3.69
CA MET A 1054 -42.33 -37.38 4.42
C MET A 1054 -43.55 -37.81 5.26
N TYR A 1055 -44.22 -36.87 5.91
CA TYR A 1055 -45.22 -37.14 6.95
C TYR A 1055 -46.56 -36.43 6.71
N GLY A 1056 -46.71 -35.70 5.61
CA GLY A 1056 -47.97 -35.09 5.19
C GLY A 1056 -48.14 -33.63 5.65
N SER A 1057 -49.12 -32.95 5.03
CA SER A 1057 -49.38 -31.52 5.23
C SER A 1057 -49.92 -31.17 6.61
N GLU A 1058 -50.70 -32.05 7.23
CA GLU A 1058 -51.23 -31.79 8.57
C GLU A 1058 -50.11 -31.75 9.62
N VAL A 1059 -49.25 -32.77 9.63
CA VAL A 1059 -48.09 -32.83 10.53
C VAL A 1059 -47.15 -31.64 10.29
N ALA A 1060 -46.82 -31.34 9.04
CA ALA A 1060 -45.94 -30.21 8.72
C ALA A 1060 -46.54 -28.85 9.14
N THR A 1061 -47.85 -28.66 8.97
CA THR A 1061 -48.53 -27.42 9.40
C THR A 1061 -48.51 -27.28 10.91
N MET A 1062 -48.70 -28.38 11.66
CA MET A 1062 -48.59 -28.34 13.12
C MET A 1062 -47.17 -28.06 13.58
N VAL A 1063 -46.15 -28.71 12.98
CA VAL A 1063 -44.74 -28.42 13.29
C VAL A 1063 -44.38 -26.97 12.95
N ASP A 1064 -44.86 -26.44 11.82
CA ASP A 1064 -44.67 -25.04 11.42
C ASP A 1064 -45.23 -24.06 12.47
N GLN A 1065 -46.45 -24.31 12.93
CA GLN A 1065 -47.08 -23.48 13.95
C GLN A 1065 -46.35 -23.61 15.29
N VAL A 1066 -46.00 -24.83 15.72
CA VAL A 1066 -45.26 -25.04 16.97
C VAL A 1066 -43.90 -24.33 16.92
N THR A 1067 -43.22 -24.32 15.78
CA THR A 1067 -41.92 -23.65 15.64
C THR A 1067 -42.03 -22.11 15.59
N HIS A 1068 -42.99 -21.55 14.86
CA HIS A 1068 -43.28 -20.11 14.85
C HIS A 1068 -43.64 -19.53 16.22
N TYR A 1069 -44.17 -20.36 17.11
CA TYR A 1069 -44.52 -20.01 18.50
C TYR A 1069 -43.42 -20.33 19.52
N ASN A 1070 -42.19 -20.68 19.10
CA ASN A 1070 -41.09 -21.00 19.99
C ASN A 1070 -40.28 -19.76 20.45
N THR A 1071 -39.89 -19.72 21.73
CA THR A 1071 -39.23 -18.55 22.35
C THR A 1071 -37.73 -18.73 22.56
N ASN A 1072 -37.06 -19.49 21.67
CA ASN A 1072 -35.70 -20.03 21.79
C ASN A 1072 -34.56 -18.99 22.04
N GLY A 1073 -34.51 -18.40 23.24
CA GLY A 1073 -33.30 -17.83 23.85
C GLY A 1073 -32.76 -16.49 23.33
N TYR A 1074 -33.38 -15.82 22.35
CA TYR A 1074 -33.17 -14.39 22.03
C TYR A 1074 -34.48 -13.61 22.19
N PRO A 1075 -34.46 -12.26 22.41
CA PRO A 1075 -35.39 -11.55 23.28
C PRO A 1075 -36.78 -11.35 22.66
N TRP A 1076 -37.49 -12.44 22.43
CA TRP A 1076 -38.91 -12.53 22.72
C TRP A 1076 -39.05 -12.59 24.24
N LYS A 1077 -38.69 -11.50 24.93
CA LYS A 1077 -39.13 -11.34 26.32
C LYS A 1077 -40.65 -11.43 26.26
N LEU A 1078 -41.24 -12.43 26.90
CA LEU A 1078 -42.69 -12.51 27.12
C LEU A 1078 -43.23 -11.26 27.86
N ASP A 1079 -42.36 -10.37 28.35
CA ASP A 1079 -42.69 -9.02 28.80
C ASP A 1079 -43.32 -8.13 27.69
N LYS A 1080 -43.12 -8.44 26.41
CA LYS A 1080 -43.74 -7.69 25.30
C LYS A 1080 -45.15 -8.22 25.04
N VAL A 1081 -46.15 -7.34 25.21
CA VAL A 1081 -47.58 -7.62 24.98
C VAL A 1081 -47.84 -8.28 23.62
N ALA A 1082 -47.11 -7.89 22.58
CA ALA A 1082 -47.22 -8.46 21.22
C ALA A 1082 -46.97 -9.98 21.17
N ASN A 1083 -46.04 -10.50 21.97
CA ASN A 1083 -45.65 -11.91 21.95
C ASN A 1083 -46.69 -12.78 22.65
N LYS A 1084 -47.22 -12.28 23.77
CA LYS A 1084 -48.39 -12.88 24.44
C LYS A 1084 -49.59 -12.91 23.49
N HIS A 1085 -49.80 -11.83 22.74
CA HIS A 1085 -50.91 -11.73 21.79
C HIS A 1085 -50.81 -12.77 20.65
N ILE A 1086 -49.63 -12.97 20.07
CA ILE A 1086 -49.37 -13.98 19.03
C ILE A 1086 -49.71 -15.41 19.53
N LEU A 1087 -49.30 -15.76 20.75
CA LEU A 1087 -49.61 -17.06 21.34
C LEU A 1087 -51.10 -17.20 21.75
N HIS A 1088 -51.77 -16.11 22.12
CA HIS A 1088 -53.21 -16.10 22.38
C HIS A 1088 -54.06 -16.24 21.10
N GLN A 1089 -53.48 -16.02 19.92
CA GLN A 1089 -54.16 -16.18 18.63
C GLN A 1089 -54.14 -17.61 18.10
N CYS A 1090 -53.37 -18.53 18.71
CA CYS A 1090 -53.33 -19.94 18.31
C CYS A 1090 -54.69 -20.61 18.59
N ARG A 1091 -55.43 -20.97 17.53
CA ARG A 1091 -56.77 -21.58 17.63
C ARG A 1091 -56.76 -23.11 17.53
N ASP A 1092 -55.69 -23.70 16.98
CA ASP A 1092 -55.56 -25.16 16.89
C ASP A 1092 -55.14 -25.74 18.25
N ILE A 1093 -56.04 -26.49 18.88
CA ILE A 1093 -55.82 -27.11 20.19
C ILE A 1093 -54.65 -28.12 20.15
N ARG A 1094 -54.39 -28.75 19.00
CA ARG A 1094 -53.31 -29.74 18.83
C ARG A 1094 -51.94 -29.09 19.04
N VAL A 1095 -51.72 -27.91 18.48
CA VAL A 1095 -50.49 -27.11 18.66
C VAL A 1095 -50.29 -26.68 20.11
N VAL A 1096 -51.39 -26.32 20.79
CA VAL A 1096 -51.37 -25.99 22.22
C VAL A 1096 -50.97 -27.19 23.07
N GLN A 1097 -51.54 -28.37 22.78
CA GLN A 1097 -51.18 -29.62 23.48
C GLN A 1097 -49.69 -29.95 23.32
N VAL A 1098 -49.14 -29.86 22.11
CA VAL A 1098 -47.71 -30.09 21.85
C VAL A 1098 -46.84 -29.13 22.64
N LYS A 1099 -47.13 -27.82 22.62
CA LYS A 1099 -46.35 -26.82 23.38
C LYS A 1099 -46.43 -27.00 24.89
N LEU A 1100 -47.59 -27.39 25.43
CA LEU A 1100 -47.74 -27.64 26.86
C LEU A 1100 -47.04 -28.93 27.29
N ALA A 1101 -47.08 -29.99 26.47
CA ALA A 1101 -46.33 -31.22 26.72
C ALA A 1101 -44.81 -30.98 26.71
N ASP A 1102 -44.31 -30.24 25.72
CA ASP A 1102 -42.92 -29.77 25.67
C ASP A 1102 -42.55 -28.98 26.94
N ARG A 1103 -43.35 -27.96 27.28
CA ARG A 1103 -43.12 -27.15 28.48
C ARG A 1103 -43.10 -28.01 29.75
N LEU A 1104 -44.00 -28.99 29.90
CA LEU A 1104 -44.06 -29.86 31.06
C LEU A 1104 -42.78 -30.70 31.19
N HIS A 1105 -42.33 -31.30 30.08
CA HIS A 1105 -41.10 -32.08 30.07
C HIS A 1105 -39.87 -31.21 30.40
N ASN A 1106 -39.82 -29.99 29.87
CA ASN A 1106 -38.79 -29.01 30.20
C ASN A 1106 -38.80 -28.64 31.69
N MET A 1107 -39.98 -28.53 32.32
CA MET A 1107 -40.11 -28.32 33.78
C MET A 1107 -39.60 -29.54 34.57
N ARG A 1108 -39.92 -30.77 34.16
CA ARG A 1108 -39.45 -32.02 34.81
C ARG A 1108 -37.93 -32.19 34.79
N THR A 1109 -37.26 -31.58 33.81
CA THR A 1109 -35.80 -31.69 33.60
C THR A 1109 -35.03 -30.40 33.92
N LEU A 1110 -35.70 -29.45 34.57
CA LEU A 1110 -35.19 -28.09 34.75
C LEU A 1110 -33.98 -27.99 35.71
N SER A 1111 -33.81 -28.97 36.61
CA SER A 1111 -32.75 -29.01 37.63
C SER A 1111 -31.32 -28.97 37.05
N ALA A 1112 -31.12 -29.42 35.80
CA ALA A 1112 -29.83 -29.39 35.12
C ALA A 1112 -29.43 -27.99 34.59
N ARG A 1113 -30.31 -26.98 34.66
CA ARG A 1113 -30.02 -25.59 34.24
C ARG A 1113 -29.46 -24.75 35.40
N LYS A 1114 -28.86 -23.59 35.08
CA LYS A 1114 -28.37 -22.63 36.09
C LYS A 1114 -29.53 -22.08 36.93
N PRO A 1115 -29.34 -21.76 38.23
CA PRO A 1115 -30.42 -21.29 39.10
C PRO A 1115 -31.21 -20.10 38.54
N SER A 1116 -30.53 -19.14 37.91
CA SER A 1116 -31.18 -17.97 37.28
C SER A 1116 -32.09 -18.33 36.09
N ASP A 1117 -31.75 -19.37 35.32
CA ASP A 1117 -32.61 -19.88 34.25
C ASP A 1117 -33.80 -20.64 34.81
N GLN A 1118 -33.63 -21.39 35.90
CA GLN A 1118 -34.72 -22.11 36.57
C GLN A 1118 -35.79 -21.13 37.08
N GLN A 1119 -35.36 -20.06 37.76
CA GLN A 1119 -36.26 -19.00 38.24
C GLN A 1119 -37.04 -18.33 37.09
N ARG A 1120 -36.33 -17.90 36.05
CA ARG A 1120 -36.94 -17.23 34.89
C ARG A 1120 -38.00 -18.12 34.24
N ILE A 1121 -37.68 -19.39 34.02
CA ILE A 1121 -38.60 -20.35 33.38
C ILE A 1121 -39.79 -20.66 34.29
N ALA A 1122 -39.59 -20.80 35.61
CA ALA A 1122 -40.69 -21.01 36.55
C ALA A 1122 -41.66 -19.81 36.61
N GLN A 1123 -41.13 -18.58 36.66
CA GLN A 1123 -41.93 -17.36 36.62
C GLN A 1123 -42.72 -17.23 35.31
N GLU A 1124 -42.07 -17.50 34.18
CA GLU A 1124 -42.70 -17.51 32.86
C GLU A 1124 -43.84 -18.54 32.78
N THR A 1125 -43.62 -19.73 33.34
CA THR A 1125 -44.60 -20.83 33.34
C THR A 1125 -45.82 -20.50 34.18
N LEU A 1126 -45.65 -19.92 35.38
CA LEU A 1126 -46.75 -19.45 36.23
C LEU A 1126 -47.51 -18.28 35.62
N ALA A 1127 -46.78 -17.31 35.06
CA ALA A 1127 -47.38 -16.07 34.54
C ALA A 1127 -48.09 -16.26 33.19
N PHE A 1128 -47.68 -17.24 32.38
CA PHE A 1128 -48.19 -17.42 31.02
C PHE A 1128 -48.69 -18.83 30.72
N TYR A 1129 -47.84 -19.86 30.79
CA TYR A 1129 -48.19 -21.21 30.30
C TYR A 1129 -49.34 -21.86 31.08
N ILE A 1130 -49.37 -21.71 32.41
CA ILE A 1130 -50.47 -22.26 33.23
C ILE A 1130 -51.80 -21.56 32.92
N PRO A 1131 -51.92 -20.21 32.95
CA PRO A 1131 -53.14 -19.52 32.51
C PRO A 1131 -53.53 -19.84 31.07
N TRP A 1132 -52.56 -19.92 30.15
CA TRP A 1132 -52.80 -20.22 28.75
C TRP A 1132 -53.36 -21.64 28.56
N GLY A 1133 -52.82 -22.63 29.28
CA GLY A 1133 -53.35 -23.99 29.29
C GLY A 1133 -54.74 -24.11 29.92
N LYS A 1134 -55.04 -23.35 30.98
CA LYS A 1134 -56.40 -23.28 31.55
C LYS A 1134 -57.42 -22.79 30.52
N ASN A 1135 -57.08 -21.74 29.76
CA ASN A 1135 -57.96 -21.17 28.73
C ASN A 1135 -58.24 -22.14 27.58
N HIS A 1136 -57.31 -23.05 27.29
CA HIS A 1136 -57.43 -24.03 26.21
C HIS A 1136 -57.81 -25.44 26.69
N LYS A 1137 -58.29 -25.59 27.94
CA LYS A 1137 -58.73 -26.89 28.51
C LYS A 1137 -57.66 -27.99 28.45
N ALA A 1138 -56.40 -27.64 28.64
CA ALA A 1138 -55.31 -28.63 28.74
C ALA A 1138 -55.52 -29.57 29.95
N PRO A 1139 -54.91 -30.77 29.96
CA PRO A 1139 -55.06 -31.73 31.06
C PRO A 1139 -54.74 -31.09 32.42
N GLN A 1140 -55.69 -31.16 33.38
CA GLN A 1140 -55.52 -30.51 34.69
C GLN A 1140 -54.31 -31.05 35.45
N GLN A 1141 -53.98 -32.33 35.25
CA GLN A 1141 -52.83 -32.97 35.85
C GLN A 1141 -51.50 -32.29 35.44
N TRP A 1142 -51.36 -31.92 34.16
CA TRP A 1142 -50.17 -31.22 33.67
C TRP A 1142 -50.02 -29.85 34.32
N LEU A 1143 -51.11 -29.08 34.37
CA LEU A 1143 -51.10 -27.72 34.93
C LEU A 1143 -50.81 -27.74 36.43
N ALA A 1144 -51.40 -28.68 37.16
CA ALA A 1144 -51.15 -28.87 38.59
C ALA A 1144 -49.69 -29.30 38.87
N GLU A 1145 -49.12 -30.15 38.02
CA GLU A 1145 -47.73 -30.57 38.15
C GLU A 1145 -46.76 -29.43 37.83
N MET A 1146 -46.96 -28.71 36.72
CA MET A 1146 -46.15 -27.52 36.40
C MET A 1146 -46.19 -26.51 37.54
N GLN A 1147 -47.37 -26.25 38.12
CA GLN A 1147 -47.54 -25.34 39.23
C GLN A 1147 -46.72 -25.78 40.45
N ARG A 1148 -46.81 -27.07 40.83
CA ARG A 1148 -46.07 -27.65 41.96
C ARG A 1148 -44.54 -27.56 41.77
N ILE A 1149 -44.05 -27.81 40.55
CA ILE A 1149 -42.62 -27.68 40.21
C ILE A 1149 -42.19 -26.21 40.32
N CYS A 1150 -42.96 -25.29 39.76
CA CYS A 1150 -42.65 -23.85 39.82
C CYS A 1150 -42.63 -23.34 41.27
N GLU A 1151 -43.65 -23.68 42.07
CA GLU A 1151 -43.74 -23.30 43.48
C GLU A 1151 -42.57 -23.87 44.28
N GLY A 1152 -42.16 -25.11 44.04
CA GLY A 1152 -41.00 -25.75 44.69
C GLY A 1152 -39.65 -25.10 44.36
N ILE A 1153 -39.51 -24.54 43.15
CA ILE A 1153 -38.30 -23.79 42.75
C ILE A 1153 -38.29 -22.41 43.42
N ILE A 1154 -39.45 -21.77 43.53
CA ILE A 1154 -39.59 -20.43 44.13
C ILE A 1154 -39.47 -20.49 45.66
N THR A 1155 -39.99 -21.54 46.31
CA THR A 1155 -39.94 -21.71 47.78
C THR A 1155 -38.58 -22.16 48.31
N LYS A 1156 -37.74 -22.86 47.52
CA LYS A 1156 -36.35 -23.20 47.92
C LYS A 1156 -35.42 -21.99 48.10
N GLN A 1157 -35.93 -20.77 47.99
CA GLN A 1157 -35.19 -19.51 48.09
C GLN A 1157 -35.79 -18.51 49.10
N LEU A 1158 -36.93 -18.83 49.72
CA LEU A 1158 -37.38 -18.19 50.96
C LEU A 1158 -36.81 -19.00 52.13
#